data_AF-A0A0B6Y0K4-F1
#
_entry.id   AF-A0A0B6Y0K4-F1
#
_cell.length_a   1.000
_cell.length_b   1.000
_cell.length_c   1.000
_cell.angle_alpha   90.00
_cell.angle_beta   90.00
_cell.angle_gamma   90.00
#
_symmetry.space_group_name_H-M   'P 1'
#
loop_
_entity.id
_entity.type
_entity.pdbx_description
1 polymer ?
#
loop_
_entity_poly.entity_id
_entity_poly.type
_entity_poly.pdbx_seq_one_letter_code
_entity_poly.pdbx_strand_id
1 'polypeptide(L)'
;VLLVDDSDIETDQTDTSAGEALTAPSEDLNDVINKLQLQLDTESEEKLIIKVELEKKQKESKEQIAALQDELEKASEKLKKKQESYLQLHAEKEQLFKDSSLKLEESQAARDRDQKYYKDQIAKLQLEIERNKTEVEQQQLSSDKQMEELRQQSLELRKQVDTSGLVATHQLQEQASKYLADIAILRDSQQKLTKERDDLFAHLQESRRVSDDAISQMQAAQSERDTQIISVQEVSKVAEKRKSLLDELAIKYQKEYDAHRENLKQMETKHAQEVDQLNTEIDGHLKKISELNKQLPLIEELNRKVHSLEDTKGWLERRLLETEEQLSSNITAHEQERDLLVASYKTEIDDLTKQHSQDTHRLTKEREIVEQQAEKREAELNEELAGLKNKTNNLKQEIIDTEDGKKLHEKKGMTMLKDLKRQLHAERKRAEKLQAKLQEVLSEGNSKMEDLFRTPDSDIQTGDASSVSSWGASASGLGKDSMASGPQSPVSGNNGFVSEPNTGEEHSDLLKRIGSLQQEKWALEEKVNHLEVSNACMAEDILSKTSIIEHYVMESRTGPKQSTVHDEKLTLKKVMDLVNKNSDHAQQTQDMNKKLRGMLEETLTKNMHLQQHLELMSQEIVRLSKRPSTPVSRTSVPDRPVKESTPPTSLSLASTTAVPTPPTDSININDNGSSDRDSSVASDDNFEVISSPPVDEDVLDISDSMDSHS
;
A
#
# COMPACT_ATOMS: atom_id res chain seq x y z
N VAL A 1 -39.13 200.23 61.98
CA VAL A 1 -39.98 199.42 62.89
C VAL A 1 -39.18 199.18 64.17
N LEU A 2 -39.43 199.76 65.35
CA LEU A 2 -40.30 200.85 65.90
C LEU A 2 -39.77 201.23 67.32
N LEU A 3 -39.99 202.40 67.96
CA LEU A 3 -40.38 203.75 67.50
C LEU A 3 -39.12 204.66 67.44
N VAL A 4 -38.72 205.54 68.38
CA VAL A 4 -39.23 206.11 69.66
C VAL A 4 -38.47 207.43 69.91
N ASP A 5 -39.06 208.63 70.05
CA ASP A 5 -39.86 209.33 71.11
C ASP A 5 -39.00 209.78 72.32
N ASP A 6 -39.02 211.04 72.83
CA ASP A 6 -39.86 212.23 72.56
C ASP A 6 -39.20 213.56 73.06
N SER A 7 -39.82 214.76 72.85
CA SER A 7 -39.52 216.10 73.50
C SER A 7 -38.20 216.85 73.08
N ASP A 8 -37.94 218.18 73.15
CA ASP A 8 -38.64 219.52 73.10
C ASP A 8 -37.55 220.64 72.87
N ILE A 9 -37.69 221.94 72.54
CA ILE A 9 -38.71 223.05 72.62
C ILE A 9 -38.66 223.82 73.98
N GLU A 10 -38.69 225.17 74.15
CA GLU A 10 -39.01 226.39 73.33
C GLU A 10 -38.12 227.65 73.68
N THR A 11 -38.47 228.89 73.24
CA THR A 11 -37.77 230.21 73.45
C THR A 11 -38.80 231.39 73.55
N ASP A 12 -38.58 232.73 73.62
CA ASP A 12 -37.45 233.68 73.37
C ASP A 12 -37.72 235.13 73.97
N GLN A 13 -36.77 236.08 73.79
CA GLN A 13 -36.92 237.56 73.58
C GLN A 13 -37.15 238.64 74.72
N THR A 14 -36.18 239.58 74.79
CA THR A 14 -36.16 241.09 74.88
C THR A 14 -37.07 242.02 75.77
N ASP A 15 -36.43 243.10 76.28
CA ASP A 15 -36.81 244.56 76.33
C ASP A 15 -36.99 245.38 77.67
N THR A 16 -37.46 246.67 77.65
CA THR A 16 -36.86 247.84 78.37
C THR A 16 -37.70 248.80 79.30
N SER A 17 -37.00 249.58 80.18
CA SER A 17 -37.16 251.03 80.56
C SER A 17 -37.77 251.56 81.93
N ALA A 18 -37.44 252.83 82.28
CA ALA A 18 -38.14 253.88 83.11
C ALA A 18 -37.56 254.39 84.49
N GLY A 19 -37.84 255.67 84.85
CA GLY A 19 -37.32 256.50 86.01
C GLY A 19 -38.43 257.21 86.85
N GLU A 20 -38.29 258.30 87.64
CA GLU A 20 -37.26 259.38 87.90
C GLU A 20 -37.09 259.63 89.46
N ALA A 21 -36.93 260.76 90.21
CA ALA A 21 -36.90 262.27 90.17
C ALA A 21 -36.14 262.80 91.46
N LEU A 22 -36.01 264.05 91.98
CA LEU A 22 -36.52 265.44 91.73
C LEU A 22 -35.36 266.50 91.60
N THR A 23 -35.12 267.64 92.32
CA THR A 23 -35.56 268.31 93.59
C THR A 23 -35.23 269.86 93.59
N ALA A 24 -35.35 270.65 94.68
CA ALA A 24 -35.23 272.15 94.73
C ALA A 24 -34.67 272.74 96.07
N PRO A 25 -34.22 274.04 96.21
CA PRO A 25 -34.48 275.26 95.41
C PRO A 25 -33.23 276.16 95.05
N SER A 26 -33.31 277.51 95.12
CA SER A 26 -32.45 278.49 94.40
C SER A 26 -32.23 279.89 95.08
N GLU A 27 -31.49 280.80 94.39
CA GLU A 27 -31.21 282.26 94.62
C GLU A 27 -30.15 282.63 95.71
N ASP A 28 -29.29 283.67 95.60
CA ASP A 28 -29.20 284.87 94.72
C ASP A 28 -27.71 285.21 94.30
N LEU A 29 -27.43 286.42 93.76
CA LEU A 29 -26.61 286.67 92.57
C LEU A 29 -25.06 286.49 92.59
N ASN A 30 -24.31 286.88 93.63
CA ASN A 30 -22.92 287.34 93.44
C ASN A 30 -21.76 286.32 93.68
N ASP A 31 -21.99 285.15 94.27
CA ASP A 31 -20.92 284.16 94.59
C ASP A 31 -20.74 283.05 93.53
N VAL A 32 -21.60 283.04 92.51
CA VAL A 32 -21.78 281.91 91.56
C VAL A 32 -20.49 281.51 90.81
N ILE A 33 -19.65 282.49 90.45
CA ILE A 33 -18.53 282.31 89.50
C ILE A 33 -17.47 281.34 90.03
N ASN A 34 -17.11 281.41 91.31
CA ASN A 34 -16.01 280.61 91.86
C ASN A 34 -16.36 279.13 92.06
N LYS A 35 -17.64 278.78 92.18
CA LYS A 35 -18.07 277.39 92.46
C LYS A 35 -18.24 276.55 91.20
N LEU A 36 -18.72 277.15 90.11
CA LEU A 36 -18.91 276.45 88.82
C LEU A 36 -17.59 275.90 88.25
N GLN A 37 -16.47 276.59 88.50
CA GLN A 37 -15.15 276.16 88.02
C GLN A 37 -14.70 274.81 88.63
N LEU A 38 -15.11 274.50 89.87
CA LEU A 38 -14.65 273.30 90.59
C LEU A 38 -15.46 272.05 90.28
N GLN A 39 -16.72 272.18 89.83
CA GLN A 39 -17.57 271.03 89.49
C GLN A 39 -17.28 270.44 88.11
N LEU A 40 -16.76 271.25 87.17
CA LEU A 40 -16.46 270.80 85.81
C LEU A 40 -15.32 269.79 85.76
N ASP A 41 -14.27 270.00 86.57
CA ASP A 41 -13.11 269.12 86.59
C ASP A 41 -13.46 267.73 87.15
N THR A 42 -14.34 267.64 88.17
CA THR A 42 -14.75 266.35 88.77
C THR A 42 -15.55 265.45 87.84
N GLU A 43 -16.44 265.98 86.99
CA GLU A 43 -17.14 265.14 86.00
C GLU A 43 -16.20 264.61 84.90
N SER A 44 -15.04 265.24 84.70
CA SER A 44 -14.11 264.86 83.63
C SER A 44 -13.36 263.56 83.93
N GLU A 45 -13.05 263.27 85.20
CA GLU A 45 -12.30 262.06 85.60
C GLU A 45 -13.19 260.81 85.66
N GLU A 46 -14.40 260.89 86.21
CA GLU A 46 -15.32 259.72 86.30
C GLU A 46 -15.63 259.14 84.91
N LYS A 47 -15.79 260.02 83.92
CA LYS A 47 -16.08 259.67 82.52
C LYS A 47 -14.92 258.97 81.81
N LEU A 48 -13.70 259.06 82.34
CA LEU A 48 -12.52 258.35 81.83
C LEU A 48 -12.48 256.90 82.34
N ILE A 49 -12.81 256.68 83.61
CA ILE A 49 -12.70 255.38 84.30
C ILE A 49 -13.63 254.34 83.67
N ILE A 50 -14.91 254.69 83.48
CA ILE A 50 -15.95 253.80 82.91
C ILE A 50 -15.55 253.26 81.52
N LYS A 51 -14.80 254.05 80.74
CA LYS A 51 -14.40 253.67 79.38
C LYS A 51 -13.36 252.55 79.36
N VAL A 52 -12.40 252.59 80.29
CA VAL A 52 -11.33 251.58 80.38
C VAL A 52 -11.88 250.22 80.80
N GLU A 53 -12.87 250.21 81.70
CA GLU A 53 -13.50 248.98 82.19
C GLU A 53 -14.33 248.26 81.12
N LEU A 54 -14.98 249.02 80.23
CA LEU A 54 -15.71 248.50 79.07
C LEU A 54 -14.77 247.80 78.07
N GLU A 55 -13.64 248.42 77.72
CA GLU A 55 -12.67 247.86 76.76
C GLU A 55 -12.05 246.55 77.27
N LYS A 56 -11.80 246.44 78.58
CA LYS A 56 -11.31 245.19 79.19
C LYS A 56 -12.32 244.04 79.00
N LYS A 57 -13.60 244.28 79.29
CA LYS A 57 -14.65 243.26 79.09
C LYS A 57 -14.82 242.83 77.65
N GLN A 58 -14.66 243.76 76.70
CA GLN A 58 -14.72 243.44 75.27
C GLN A 58 -13.55 242.56 74.80
N LYS A 59 -12.38 242.63 75.45
CA LYS A 59 -11.24 241.74 75.15
C LYS A 59 -11.45 240.32 75.66
N GLU A 60 -11.89 240.17 76.92
CA GLU A 60 -12.13 238.85 77.56
C GLU A 60 -13.13 237.99 76.73
N SER A 61 -14.18 238.60 76.19
CA SER A 61 -15.17 237.92 75.35
C SER A 61 -14.59 237.37 74.02
N LYS A 62 -13.64 238.08 73.40
CA LYS A 62 -13.04 237.64 72.11
C LYS A 62 -12.13 236.43 72.25
N GLU A 63 -11.39 236.32 73.36
CA GLU A 63 -10.46 235.20 73.59
C GLU A 63 -11.21 233.87 73.82
N GLN A 64 -12.39 233.90 74.46
CA GLN A 64 -13.24 232.71 74.63
C GLN A 64 -13.81 232.18 73.31
N ILE A 65 -14.22 233.07 72.39
CA ILE A 65 -14.77 232.67 71.08
C ILE A 65 -13.71 231.96 70.24
N ALA A 66 -12.46 232.45 70.25
CA ALA A 66 -11.36 231.85 69.49
C ALA A 66 -11.02 230.41 69.97
N ALA A 67 -11.06 230.16 71.29
CA ALA A 67 -10.78 228.84 71.85
C ALA A 67 -11.79 227.78 71.39
N LEU A 68 -13.09 228.12 71.37
CA LEU A 68 -14.16 227.20 70.95
C LEU A 68 -14.10 226.86 69.44
N GLN A 69 -13.58 227.77 68.60
CA GLN A 69 -13.41 227.52 67.17
C GLN A 69 -12.31 226.48 66.90
N ASP A 70 -11.20 226.53 67.63
CA ASP A 70 -10.07 225.59 67.49
C ASP A 70 -10.41 224.17 67.98
N GLU A 71 -11.23 224.03 69.03
CA GLU A 71 -11.75 222.71 69.44
C GLU A 71 -12.72 222.11 68.41
N LEU A 72 -13.59 222.93 67.81
CA LEU A 72 -14.55 222.51 66.78
C LEU A 72 -13.83 221.97 65.53
N GLU A 73 -12.77 222.63 65.08
CA GLU A 73 -11.98 222.19 63.93
C GLU A 73 -11.23 220.87 64.21
N LYS A 74 -10.67 220.71 65.42
CA LYS A 74 -10.03 219.47 65.87
C LYS A 74 -11.00 218.30 66.05
N ALA A 75 -12.28 218.56 66.34
CA ALA A 75 -13.32 217.53 66.35
C ALA A 75 -13.70 217.10 64.91
N SER A 76 -13.89 218.07 64.01
CA SER A 76 -14.18 217.87 62.58
C SER A 76 -13.12 216.98 61.90
N GLU A 77 -11.83 217.29 62.08
CA GLU A 77 -10.76 216.57 61.39
C GLU A 77 -10.63 215.10 61.85
N LYS A 78 -10.88 214.83 63.14
CA LYS A 78 -10.90 213.47 63.70
C LYS A 78 -12.06 212.62 63.17
N LEU A 79 -13.24 213.24 62.95
CA LEU A 79 -14.39 212.56 62.37
C LEU A 79 -14.09 212.13 60.93
N LYS A 80 -13.50 213.03 60.14
CA LYS A 80 -13.17 212.80 58.73
C LYS A 80 -12.18 211.63 58.55
N LYS A 81 -11.08 211.61 59.33
CA LYS A 81 -10.09 210.51 59.33
C LYS A 81 -10.68 209.16 59.74
N LYS A 82 -11.68 209.13 60.65
CA LYS A 82 -12.43 207.90 60.97
C LYS A 82 -13.31 207.43 59.81
N GLN A 83 -13.97 208.35 59.10
CA GLN A 83 -14.83 208.03 57.96
C GLN A 83 -14.01 207.46 56.79
N GLU A 84 -12.85 208.06 56.50
CA GLU A 84 -11.90 207.57 55.49
C GLU A 84 -11.36 206.17 55.85
N SER A 85 -10.94 205.95 57.11
CA SER A 85 -10.48 204.64 57.59
C SER A 85 -11.56 203.56 57.53
N TYR A 86 -12.83 203.90 57.83
CA TYR A 86 -13.95 202.96 57.72
C TYR A 86 -14.24 202.58 56.26
N LEU A 87 -14.20 203.55 55.34
CA LEU A 87 -14.36 203.28 53.90
C LEU A 87 -13.25 202.38 53.35
N GLN A 88 -12.00 202.60 53.77
CA GLN A 88 -10.89 201.73 53.36
C GLN A 88 -11.07 200.29 53.89
N LEU A 89 -11.38 200.11 55.18
CA LEU A 89 -11.64 198.79 55.75
C LEU A 89 -12.85 198.09 55.10
N HIS A 90 -13.87 198.83 54.68
CA HIS A 90 -15.01 198.27 53.94
C HIS A 90 -14.59 197.83 52.52
N ALA A 91 -13.74 198.59 51.83
CA ALA A 91 -13.22 198.23 50.52
C ALA A 91 -12.29 197.00 50.58
N GLU A 92 -11.38 196.95 51.55
CA GLU A 92 -10.50 195.79 51.79
C GLU A 92 -11.30 194.54 52.16
N LYS A 93 -12.32 194.67 53.02
CA LYS A 93 -13.28 193.59 53.31
C LYS A 93 -13.96 193.10 52.03
N GLU A 94 -14.50 194.00 51.21
CA GLU A 94 -15.14 193.60 49.95
C GLU A 94 -14.18 192.89 48.99
N GLN A 95 -12.94 193.37 48.87
CA GLN A 95 -11.94 192.74 48.02
C GLN A 95 -11.60 191.33 48.52
N LEU A 96 -11.38 191.15 49.82
CA LEU A 96 -11.16 189.82 50.41
C LEU A 96 -12.36 188.88 50.22
N PHE A 97 -13.60 189.37 50.28
CA PHE A 97 -14.77 188.56 49.96
C PHE A 97 -14.83 188.18 48.47
N LYS A 98 -14.49 189.10 47.54
CA LYS A 98 -14.42 188.81 46.10
C LYS A 98 -13.33 187.80 45.77
N ASP A 99 -12.12 187.99 46.30
CA ASP A 99 -10.98 187.08 46.12
C ASP A 99 -11.22 185.70 46.75
N SER A 100 -11.87 185.65 47.91
CA SER A 100 -12.25 184.40 48.58
C SER A 100 -13.35 183.67 47.81
N SER A 101 -14.33 184.39 47.25
CA SER A 101 -15.38 183.80 46.40
C SER A 101 -14.78 183.22 45.12
N LEU A 102 -13.91 183.97 44.45
CA LEU A 102 -13.26 183.57 43.20
C LEU A 102 -12.38 182.32 43.40
N LYS A 103 -11.58 182.26 44.47
CA LYS A 103 -10.80 181.06 44.81
C LYS A 103 -11.67 179.84 45.13
N LEU A 104 -12.83 180.04 45.74
CA LEU A 104 -13.77 178.96 46.06
C LEU A 104 -14.45 178.43 44.79
N GLU A 105 -14.83 179.32 43.86
CA GLU A 105 -15.34 178.98 42.53
C GLU A 105 -14.28 178.28 41.66
N GLU A 106 -13.04 178.75 41.65
CA GLU A 106 -11.93 178.09 40.94
C GLU A 106 -11.64 176.70 41.50
N SER A 107 -11.63 176.56 42.84
CA SER A 107 -11.49 175.26 43.53
C SER A 107 -12.66 174.31 43.24
N GLN A 108 -13.87 174.84 43.07
CA GLN A 108 -15.05 174.07 42.71
C GLN A 108 -14.94 173.59 41.26
N ALA A 109 -14.67 174.50 40.33
CA ALA A 109 -14.45 174.19 38.92
C ALA A 109 -13.25 173.25 38.67
N ALA A 110 -12.20 173.26 39.50
CA ALA A 110 -11.13 172.26 39.46
C ALA A 110 -11.67 170.87 39.82
N ARG A 111 -12.37 170.75 40.96
CA ARG A 111 -13.01 169.50 41.40
C ARG A 111 -14.06 168.97 40.41
N ASP A 112 -14.81 169.84 39.75
CA ASP A 112 -15.80 169.44 38.74
C ASP A 112 -15.14 168.93 37.44
N ARG A 113 -13.99 169.50 37.03
CA ARG A 113 -13.18 168.97 35.92
C ARG A 113 -12.61 167.59 36.24
N ASP A 114 -12.03 167.42 37.44
CA ASP A 114 -11.47 166.14 37.88
C ASP A 114 -12.57 165.08 38.02
N GLN A 115 -13.71 165.44 38.65
CA GLN A 115 -14.86 164.53 38.78
C GLN A 115 -15.41 164.14 37.40
N LYS A 116 -15.44 165.06 36.43
CA LYS A 116 -15.79 164.72 35.04
C LYS A 116 -14.75 163.78 34.41
N TYR A 117 -13.46 164.06 34.54
CA TYR A 117 -12.39 163.21 34.00
C TYR A 117 -12.49 161.77 34.53
N TYR A 118 -12.66 161.60 35.85
CA TYR A 118 -12.83 160.27 36.44
C TYR A 118 -14.16 159.61 36.04
N LYS A 119 -15.27 160.35 35.90
CA LYS A 119 -16.53 159.82 35.36
C LYS A 119 -16.38 159.33 33.92
N ASP A 120 -15.79 160.15 33.04
CA ASP A 120 -15.56 159.82 31.64
C ASP A 120 -14.60 158.62 31.50
N GLN A 121 -13.60 158.49 32.38
CA GLN A 121 -12.67 157.35 32.38
C GLN A 121 -13.30 156.07 32.94
N ILE A 122 -14.14 156.16 33.99
CA ILE A 122 -14.94 155.02 34.49
C ILE A 122 -15.92 154.55 33.41
N ALA A 123 -16.60 155.47 32.72
CA ALA A 123 -17.52 155.12 31.64
C ALA A 123 -16.82 154.41 30.47
N LYS A 124 -15.62 154.84 30.10
CA LYS A 124 -14.78 154.14 29.10
C LYS A 124 -14.42 152.73 29.55
N LEU A 125 -13.93 152.57 30.78
CA LEU A 125 -13.54 151.26 31.31
C LEU A 125 -14.75 150.32 31.46
N GLN A 126 -15.93 150.83 31.85
CA GLN A 126 -17.17 150.06 31.88
C GLN A 126 -17.59 149.61 30.48
N LEU A 127 -17.51 150.49 29.47
CA LEU A 127 -17.79 150.14 28.07
C LEU A 127 -16.80 149.10 27.55
N GLU A 128 -15.51 149.23 27.86
CA GLU A 128 -14.47 148.28 27.47
C GLU A 128 -14.62 146.91 28.16
N ILE A 129 -15.00 146.89 29.44
CA ILE A 129 -15.32 145.66 30.18
C ILE A 129 -16.52 144.95 29.56
N GLU A 130 -17.63 145.65 29.29
CA GLU A 130 -18.81 145.05 28.64
C GLU A 130 -18.51 144.62 27.20
N ARG A 131 -17.71 145.38 26.44
CA ARG A 131 -17.24 144.99 25.10
C ARG A 131 -16.46 143.68 25.16
N ASN A 132 -15.43 143.60 26.00
CA ASN A 132 -14.58 142.42 26.13
C ASN A 132 -15.36 141.22 26.71
N LYS A 133 -16.31 141.46 27.60
CA LYS A 133 -17.25 140.44 28.10
C LYS A 133 -18.13 139.89 26.97
N THR A 134 -18.73 140.73 26.14
CA THR A 134 -19.51 140.24 24.98
C THR A 134 -18.66 139.50 23.94
N GLU A 135 -17.39 139.87 23.76
CA GLU A 135 -16.46 139.09 22.92
C GLU A 135 -16.12 137.73 23.53
N VAL A 136 -15.88 137.65 24.84
CA VAL A 136 -15.66 136.37 25.54
C VAL A 136 -16.92 135.49 25.52
N GLU A 137 -18.11 136.06 25.75
CA GLU A 137 -19.38 135.34 25.65
C GLU A 137 -19.61 134.80 24.23
N GLN A 138 -19.30 135.58 23.18
CA GLN A 138 -19.38 135.12 21.79
C GLN A 138 -18.34 134.04 21.46
N GLN A 139 -17.10 134.17 21.92
CA GLN A 139 -16.06 133.16 21.72
C GLN A 139 -16.38 131.85 22.45
N GLN A 140 -16.86 131.93 23.69
CA GLN A 140 -17.29 130.77 24.46
C GLN A 140 -18.47 130.07 23.78
N LEU A 141 -19.50 130.81 23.36
CA LEU A 141 -20.68 130.25 22.68
C LEU A 141 -20.32 129.67 21.29
N SER A 142 -19.31 130.23 20.60
CA SER A 142 -18.76 129.63 19.38
C SER A 142 -17.96 128.36 19.64
N SER A 143 -17.18 128.33 20.72
CA SER A 143 -16.39 127.16 21.15
C SER A 143 -17.30 126.02 21.58
N ASP A 144 -18.33 126.31 22.38
CA ASP A 144 -19.32 125.31 22.83
C ASP A 144 -20.11 124.72 21.66
N LYS A 145 -20.44 125.53 20.64
CA LYS A 145 -21.03 125.03 19.38
C LYS A 145 -20.07 124.09 18.64
N GLN A 146 -18.82 124.47 18.44
CA GLN A 146 -17.82 123.63 17.77
C GLN A 146 -17.56 122.32 18.56
N MET A 147 -17.50 122.40 19.88
CA MET A 147 -17.37 121.23 20.76
C MET A 147 -18.60 120.31 20.67
N GLU A 148 -19.80 120.86 20.53
CA GLU A 148 -21.02 120.07 20.37
C GLU A 148 -21.15 119.47 18.96
N GLU A 149 -20.82 120.21 17.90
CA GLU A 149 -20.71 119.69 16.54
C GLU A 149 -19.68 118.54 16.45
N LEU A 150 -18.51 118.69 17.08
CA LEU A 150 -17.49 117.64 17.15
C LEU A 150 -17.93 116.43 18.00
N ARG A 151 -18.69 116.63 19.09
CA ARG A 151 -19.31 115.53 19.85
C ARG A 151 -20.33 114.77 19.00
N GLN A 152 -21.19 115.48 18.27
CA GLN A 152 -22.20 114.86 17.41
C GLN A 152 -21.56 114.11 16.24
N GLN A 153 -20.54 114.67 15.58
CA GLN A 153 -19.75 113.95 14.57
C GLN A 153 -19.05 112.71 15.14
N SER A 154 -18.44 112.83 16.33
CA SER A 154 -17.78 111.70 17.00
C SER A 154 -18.78 110.59 17.38
N LEU A 155 -19.98 110.96 17.80
CA LEU A 155 -21.07 110.05 18.16
C LEU A 155 -21.71 109.39 16.93
N GLU A 156 -21.80 110.10 15.80
CA GLU A 156 -22.29 109.52 14.54
C GLU A 156 -21.26 108.57 13.91
N LEU A 157 -19.98 108.95 13.90
CA LEU A 157 -18.88 108.05 13.52
C LEU A 157 -18.84 106.81 14.44
N ARG A 158 -19.12 106.97 15.74
CA ARG A 158 -19.23 105.84 16.67
C ARG A 158 -20.37 104.90 16.27
N LYS A 159 -21.58 105.41 16.00
CA LYS A 159 -22.68 104.59 15.45
C LYS A 159 -22.31 103.92 14.12
N GLN A 160 -21.60 104.62 13.23
CA GLN A 160 -21.20 104.06 11.94
C GLN A 160 -20.21 102.89 12.11
N VAL A 161 -19.27 102.99 13.06
CA VAL A 161 -18.36 101.90 13.43
C VAL A 161 -19.12 100.76 14.11
N ASP A 162 -19.99 101.05 15.08
CA ASP A 162 -20.74 100.05 15.82
C ASP A 162 -21.73 99.27 14.90
N THR A 163 -22.38 99.96 13.95
CA THR A 163 -23.26 99.32 12.93
C THR A 163 -22.49 98.55 11.87
N SER A 164 -21.35 99.07 11.40
CA SER A 164 -20.43 98.34 10.51
C SER A 164 -19.90 97.06 11.18
N GLY A 165 -19.54 97.13 12.47
CA GLY A 165 -19.16 95.97 13.27
C GLY A 165 -20.29 94.96 13.45
N LEU A 166 -21.53 95.41 13.62
CA LEU A 166 -22.70 94.53 13.70
C LEU A 166 -22.97 93.82 12.36
N VAL A 167 -22.86 94.52 11.23
CA VAL A 167 -23.00 93.92 9.88
C VAL A 167 -21.87 92.91 9.61
N ALA A 168 -20.63 93.24 9.95
CA ALA A 168 -19.49 92.34 9.77
C ALA A 168 -19.59 91.09 10.66
N THR A 169 -20.02 91.22 11.91
CA THR A 169 -20.24 90.08 12.81
C THR A 169 -21.43 89.23 12.38
N HIS A 170 -22.53 89.82 11.91
CA HIS A 170 -23.65 89.09 11.30
C HIS A 170 -23.21 88.28 10.07
N GLN A 171 -22.48 88.91 9.14
CA GLN A 171 -21.99 88.25 7.93
C GLN A 171 -21.02 87.10 8.24
N LEU A 172 -20.16 87.26 9.25
CA LEU A 172 -19.30 86.18 9.74
C LEU A 172 -20.10 85.06 10.42
N GLN A 173 -21.17 85.39 11.14
CA GLN A 173 -22.06 84.42 11.78
C GLN A 173 -22.88 83.63 10.75
N GLU A 174 -23.34 84.25 9.66
CA GLU A 174 -24.00 83.58 8.53
C GLU A 174 -23.03 82.66 7.78
N GLN A 175 -21.79 83.08 7.55
CA GLN A 175 -20.77 82.22 6.96
C GLN A 175 -20.43 81.03 7.88
N ALA A 176 -20.26 81.27 9.18
CA ALA A 176 -20.01 80.22 10.16
C ALA A 176 -21.16 79.22 10.26
N SER A 177 -22.42 79.67 10.28
CA SER A 177 -23.58 78.78 10.33
C SER A 177 -23.73 77.96 9.04
N LYS A 178 -23.45 78.57 7.88
CA LYS A 178 -23.39 77.85 6.60
C LYS A 178 -22.30 76.77 6.61
N TYR A 179 -21.05 77.10 6.98
CA TYR A 179 -19.98 76.11 7.01
C TYR A 179 -20.25 74.99 8.02
N LEU A 180 -20.89 75.28 9.17
CA LEU A 180 -21.33 74.26 10.11
C LEU A 180 -22.42 73.34 9.53
N ALA A 181 -23.36 73.88 8.75
CA ALA A 181 -24.36 73.09 8.03
C ALA A 181 -23.74 72.22 6.93
N ASP A 182 -22.84 72.78 6.12
CA ASP A 182 -22.09 72.06 5.08
C ASP A 182 -21.27 70.91 5.70
N ILE A 183 -20.59 71.16 6.83
CA ILE A 183 -19.85 70.15 7.60
C ILE A 183 -20.79 69.06 8.17
N ALA A 184 -21.98 69.42 8.63
CA ALA A 184 -22.96 68.45 9.13
C ALA A 184 -23.49 67.54 8.01
N ILE A 185 -23.80 68.10 6.84
CA ILE A 185 -24.22 67.35 5.64
C ILE A 185 -23.09 66.41 5.18
N LEU A 186 -21.85 66.89 5.14
CA LEU A 186 -20.70 66.07 4.78
C LEU A 186 -20.50 64.90 5.76
N ARG A 187 -20.63 65.12 7.07
CA ARG A 187 -20.54 64.06 8.10
C ARG A 187 -21.64 63.01 7.96
N ASP A 188 -22.89 63.42 7.73
CA ASP A 188 -24.01 62.50 7.47
C ASP A 188 -23.77 61.68 6.18
N SER A 189 -23.27 62.31 5.11
CA SER A 189 -22.90 61.59 3.87
C SER A 189 -21.75 60.60 4.08
N GLN A 190 -20.74 60.96 4.88
CA GLN A 190 -19.63 60.07 5.26
C GLN A 190 -20.12 58.90 6.11
N GLN A 191 -21.08 59.12 7.03
CA GLN A 191 -21.66 58.07 7.85
C GLN A 191 -22.53 57.11 7.02
N LYS A 192 -23.26 57.61 6.01
CA LYS A 192 -24.02 56.79 5.05
C LYS A 192 -23.10 55.92 4.20
N LEU A 193 -22.10 56.51 3.55
CA LEU A 193 -21.08 55.79 2.78
C LEU A 193 -20.30 54.78 3.63
N THR A 194 -20.10 55.07 4.92
CA THR A 194 -19.48 54.12 5.86
C THR A 194 -20.37 52.91 6.08
N LYS A 195 -21.67 53.09 6.38
CA LYS A 195 -22.63 52.00 6.53
C LYS A 195 -22.75 51.17 5.24
N GLU A 196 -22.91 51.83 4.09
CA GLU A 196 -22.97 51.15 2.79
C GLU A 196 -21.71 50.30 2.53
N ARG A 197 -20.53 50.79 2.91
CA ARG A 197 -19.26 50.02 2.84
C ARG A 197 -19.25 48.85 3.81
N ASP A 198 -19.76 48.99 5.02
CA ASP A 198 -19.80 47.93 6.03
C ASP A 198 -20.84 46.85 5.68
N ASP A 199 -22.01 47.24 5.18
CA ASP A 199 -23.06 46.35 4.67
C ASP A 199 -22.55 45.54 3.44
N LEU A 200 -21.86 46.20 2.50
CA LEU A 200 -21.22 45.55 1.36
C LEU A 200 -20.07 44.61 1.78
N PHE A 201 -19.29 44.99 2.80
CA PHE A 201 -18.23 44.13 3.36
C PHE A 201 -18.82 42.87 4.00
N ALA A 202 -19.87 43.01 4.81
CA ALA A 202 -20.57 41.88 5.41
C ALA A 202 -21.19 40.96 4.34
N HIS A 203 -21.80 41.52 3.29
CA HIS A 203 -22.34 40.75 2.18
C HIS A 203 -21.26 40.00 1.38
N LEU A 204 -20.09 40.63 1.16
CA LEU A 204 -18.94 39.98 0.53
C LEU A 204 -18.37 38.86 1.42
N GLN A 205 -18.27 39.09 2.73
CA GLN A 205 -17.81 38.10 3.70
C GLN A 205 -18.73 36.87 3.73
N GLU A 206 -20.06 37.06 3.74
CA GLU A 206 -21.03 35.97 3.70
C GLU A 206 -21.03 35.25 2.33
N SER A 207 -20.96 35.98 1.22
CA SER A 207 -20.81 35.40 -0.12
C SER A 207 -19.55 34.54 -0.24
N ARG A 208 -18.44 34.97 0.36
CA ARG A 208 -17.22 34.17 0.47
C ARG A 208 -17.43 32.95 1.37
N ARG A 209 -18.04 33.11 2.54
CA ARG A 209 -18.33 32.01 3.48
C ARG A 209 -19.18 30.92 2.81
N VAL A 210 -20.23 31.30 2.09
CA VAL A 210 -21.07 30.38 1.28
C VAL A 210 -20.26 29.71 0.16
N SER A 211 -19.29 30.41 -0.45
CA SER A 211 -18.39 29.83 -1.45
C SER A 211 -17.42 28.80 -0.85
N ASP A 212 -16.83 29.10 0.32
CA ASP A 212 -15.94 28.20 1.06
C ASP A 212 -16.70 26.97 1.59
N ASP A 213 -17.95 27.14 2.07
CA ASP A 213 -18.88 26.06 2.44
C ASP A 213 -19.22 25.17 1.20
N ALA A 214 -19.48 25.77 0.04
CA ALA A 214 -19.79 25.04 -1.21
C ALA A 214 -18.57 24.27 -1.76
N ILE A 215 -17.37 24.84 -1.68
CA ILE A 215 -16.12 24.14 -2.01
C ILE A 215 -15.92 22.93 -1.08
N SER A 216 -16.20 23.09 0.21
CA SER A 216 -16.10 22.02 1.20
C SER A 216 -17.10 20.88 0.92
N GLN A 217 -18.34 21.20 0.55
CA GLN A 217 -19.34 20.20 0.12
C GLN A 217 -18.92 19.48 -1.17
N MET A 218 -18.36 20.20 -2.14
CA MET A 218 -17.84 19.62 -3.39
C MET A 218 -16.69 18.64 -3.10
N GLN A 219 -15.76 18.99 -2.21
CA GLN A 219 -14.66 18.10 -1.80
C GLN A 219 -15.17 16.85 -1.05
N ALA A 220 -16.15 17.01 -0.16
CA ALA A 220 -16.79 15.89 0.53
C ALA A 220 -17.43 14.92 -0.48
N ALA A 221 -18.27 15.41 -1.39
CA ALA A 221 -18.89 14.61 -2.45
C ALA A 221 -17.85 13.98 -3.40
N GLN A 222 -16.74 14.66 -3.67
CA GLN A 222 -15.64 14.13 -4.46
C GLN A 222 -14.98 12.92 -3.76
N SER A 223 -14.75 13.01 -2.45
CA SER A 223 -14.17 11.92 -1.64
C SER A 223 -15.13 10.73 -1.45
N GLU A 224 -16.44 11.00 -1.34
CA GLU A 224 -17.46 9.94 -1.30
C GLU A 224 -17.49 9.19 -2.63
N ARG A 225 -17.51 9.91 -3.76
CA ARG A 225 -17.44 9.31 -5.10
C ARG A 225 -16.19 8.43 -5.29
N ASP A 226 -15.01 8.86 -4.84
CA ASP A 226 -13.80 8.02 -4.92
C ASP A 226 -13.91 6.76 -4.03
N THR A 227 -14.49 6.90 -2.83
CA THR A 227 -14.78 5.76 -1.94
C THR A 227 -15.77 4.78 -2.58
N GLN A 228 -16.83 5.28 -3.22
CA GLN A 228 -17.80 4.47 -3.97
C GLN A 228 -17.14 3.76 -5.16
N ILE A 229 -16.22 4.43 -5.89
CA ILE A 229 -15.45 3.81 -6.99
C ILE A 229 -14.59 2.65 -6.47
N ILE A 230 -13.89 2.81 -5.35
CA ILE A 230 -13.08 1.74 -4.75
C ILE A 230 -13.97 0.55 -4.35
N SER A 231 -15.15 0.81 -3.77
CA SER A 231 -16.14 -0.21 -3.42
C SER A 231 -16.62 -0.98 -4.66
N VAL A 232 -17.02 -0.27 -5.73
CA VAL A 232 -17.46 -0.86 -7.00
C VAL A 232 -16.35 -1.67 -7.67
N GLN A 233 -15.09 -1.22 -7.59
CA GLN A 233 -13.94 -1.99 -8.07
C GLN A 233 -13.75 -3.31 -7.30
N GLU A 234 -13.89 -3.33 -5.98
CA GLU A 234 -13.76 -4.59 -5.21
C GLU A 234 -14.95 -5.54 -5.47
N VAL A 235 -16.18 -5.01 -5.57
CA VAL A 235 -17.34 -5.80 -6.01
C VAL A 235 -17.11 -6.39 -7.40
N SER A 236 -16.48 -5.64 -8.32
CA SER A 236 -16.14 -6.11 -9.66
C SER A 236 -15.11 -7.24 -9.63
N LYS A 237 -14.01 -7.10 -8.87
CA LYS A 237 -13.02 -8.18 -8.65
C LYS A 237 -13.67 -9.44 -8.07
N VAL A 238 -14.64 -9.30 -7.15
CA VAL A 238 -15.38 -10.45 -6.58
C VAL A 238 -16.30 -11.08 -7.63
N ALA A 239 -16.94 -10.29 -8.49
CA ALA A 239 -17.75 -10.80 -9.60
C ALA A 239 -16.89 -11.54 -10.65
N GLU A 240 -15.71 -11.02 -11.00
CA GLU A 240 -14.75 -11.66 -11.89
C GLU A 240 -14.24 -12.99 -11.33
N LYS A 241 -13.88 -13.04 -10.03
CA LYS A 241 -13.51 -14.29 -9.34
C LYS A 241 -14.66 -15.31 -9.36
N ARG A 242 -15.90 -14.89 -9.10
CA ARG A 242 -17.09 -15.76 -9.19
C ARG A 242 -17.31 -16.28 -10.61
N LYS A 243 -17.14 -15.43 -11.63
CA LYS A 243 -17.23 -15.84 -13.03
C LYS A 243 -16.16 -16.88 -13.37
N SER A 244 -14.89 -16.63 -13.01
CA SER A 244 -13.79 -17.57 -13.24
C SER A 244 -14.05 -18.95 -12.60
N LEU A 245 -14.62 -18.97 -11.38
CA LEU A 245 -14.99 -20.22 -10.71
C LEU A 245 -16.16 -20.95 -11.40
N LEU A 246 -17.13 -20.22 -11.95
CA LEU A 246 -18.23 -20.80 -12.74
C LEU A 246 -17.74 -21.32 -14.10
N ASP A 247 -16.88 -20.57 -14.78
CA ASP A 247 -16.24 -20.98 -16.03
C ASP A 247 -15.37 -22.24 -15.81
N GLU A 248 -14.60 -22.30 -14.70
CA GLU A 248 -13.87 -23.52 -14.27
C GLU A 248 -14.78 -24.72 -14.00
N LEU A 249 -15.91 -24.51 -13.30
CA LEU A 249 -16.87 -25.58 -13.00
C LEU A 249 -17.55 -26.08 -14.28
N ALA A 250 -17.92 -25.18 -15.20
CA ALA A 250 -18.44 -25.55 -16.51
C ALA A 250 -17.41 -26.37 -17.32
N ILE A 251 -16.13 -25.98 -17.30
CA ILE A 251 -15.04 -26.74 -17.94
C ILE A 251 -14.85 -28.11 -17.28
N LYS A 252 -14.98 -28.23 -15.95
CA LYS A 252 -14.90 -29.52 -15.22
C LYS A 252 -16.07 -30.42 -15.61
N TYR A 253 -17.31 -29.95 -15.53
CA TYR A 253 -18.50 -30.71 -15.93
C TYR A 253 -18.47 -31.12 -17.41
N GLN A 254 -18.01 -30.24 -18.32
CA GLN A 254 -17.88 -30.59 -19.73
C GLN A 254 -16.83 -31.69 -19.95
N LYS A 255 -15.68 -31.62 -19.28
CA LYS A 255 -14.64 -32.67 -19.34
C LYS A 255 -15.12 -34.00 -18.78
N GLU A 256 -15.84 -33.99 -17.66
CA GLU A 256 -16.45 -35.19 -17.06
C GLU A 256 -17.52 -35.78 -17.98
N TYR A 257 -18.40 -34.94 -18.56
CA TYR A 257 -19.40 -35.37 -19.55
C TYR A 257 -18.76 -36.00 -20.79
N ASP A 258 -17.74 -35.35 -21.38
CA ASP A 258 -17.04 -35.90 -22.55
C ASP A 258 -16.28 -37.18 -22.22
N ALA A 259 -15.66 -37.29 -21.04
CA ALA A 259 -15.02 -38.52 -20.57
C ALA A 259 -16.04 -39.65 -20.34
N HIS A 260 -17.21 -39.38 -19.76
CA HIS A 260 -18.29 -40.37 -19.62
C HIS A 260 -18.86 -40.79 -20.99
N ARG A 261 -19.05 -39.84 -21.91
CA ARG A 261 -19.51 -40.12 -23.28
C ARG A 261 -18.51 -40.97 -24.06
N GLU A 262 -17.21 -40.72 -23.89
CA GLU A 262 -16.15 -41.50 -24.54
C GLU A 262 -15.99 -42.89 -23.90
N ASN A 263 -16.06 -42.98 -22.57
CA ASN A 263 -16.10 -44.28 -21.87
C ASN A 263 -17.32 -45.13 -22.30
N LEU A 264 -18.49 -44.51 -22.48
CA LEU A 264 -19.68 -45.19 -23.03
C LEU A 264 -19.41 -45.73 -24.44
N LYS A 265 -18.88 -44.92 -25.36
CA LYS A 265 -18.49 -45.38 -26.71
C LYS A 265 -17.45 -46.51 -26.68
N GLN A 266 -16.50 -46.47 -25.74
CA GLN A 266 -15.50 -47.52 -25.59
C GLN A 266 -16.10 -48.82 -25.04
N MET A 267 -17.14 -48.75 -24.22
CA MET A 267 -17.91 -49.95 -23.81
C MET A 267 -18.84 -50.44 -24.92
N GLU A 268 -19.51 -49.54 -25.65
CA GLU A 268 -20.34 -49.87 -26.82
C GLU A 268 -19.51 -50.58 -27.91
N THR A 269 -18.31 -50.07 -28.22
CA THR A 269 -17.41 -50.69 -29.22
C THR A 269 -16.80 -52.01 -28.74
N LYS A 270 -16.49 -52.16 -27.45
CA LYS A 270 -16.09 -53.46 -26.88
C LYS A 270 -17.22 -54.49 -26.94
N HIS A 271 -18.42 -54.13 -26.46
CA HIS A 271 -19.58 -55.03 -26.54
C HIS A 271 -19.93 -55.37 -28.00
N ALA A 272 -19.79 -54.44 -28.95
CA ALA A 272 -19.95 -54.74 -30.38
C ALA A 272 -18.90 -55.74 -30.88
N GLN A 273 -17.62 -55.57 -30.51
CA GLN A 273 -16.55 -56.51 -30.84
C GLN A 273 -16.77 -57.89 -30.20
N GLU A 274 -17.27 -57.95 -28.96
CA GLU A 274 -17.61 -59.20 -28.26
C GLU A 274 -18.82 -59.90 -28.91
N VAL A 275 -19.85 -59.14 -29.31
CA VAL A 275 -20.99 -59.65 -30.08
C VAL A 275 -20.56 -60.16 -31.45
N ASP A 276 -19.69 -59.44 -32.17
CA ASP A 276 -19.15 -59.90 -33.45
C ASP A 276 -18.29 -61.16 -33.29
N GLN A 277 -17.46 -61.25 -32.24
CA GLN A 277 -16.72 -62.47 -31.90
C GLN A 277 -17.67 -63.65 -31.66
N LEU A 278 -18.64 -63.51 -30.75
CA LEU A 278 -19.64 -64.54 -30.46
C LEU A 278 -20.46 -64.92 -31.70
N ASN A 279 -20.80 -63.95 -32.56
CA ASN A 279 -21.45 -64.23 -33.84
C ASN A 279 -20.54 -65.07 -34.74
N THR A 280 -19.24 -64.77 -34.87
CA THR A 280 -18.32 -65.60 -35.67
C THR A 280 -18.08 -66.99 -35.08
N GLU A 281 -18.10 -67.14 -33.76
CA GLU A 281 -18.06 -68.45 -33.08
C GLU A 281 -19.34 -69.24 -33.35
N ILE A 282 -20.52 -68.63 -33.20
CA ILE A 282 -21.82 -69.21 -33.55
C ILE A 282 -21.84 -69.64 -35.01
N ASP A 283 -21.35 -68.81 -35.93
CA ASP A 283 -21.24 -69.12 -37.36
C ASP A 283 -20.29 -70.31 -37.61
N GLY A 284 -19.19 -70.39 -36.85
CA GLY A 284 -18.27 -71.53 -36.85
C GLY A 284 -18.93 -72.82 -36.34
N HIS A 285 -19.68 -72.74 -35.24
CA HIS A 285 -20.46 -73.84 -34.69
C HIS A 285 -21.58 -74.27 -35.64
N LEU A 286 -22.29 -73.35 -36.30
CA LEU A 286 -23.31 -73.64 -37.31
C LEU A 286 -22.70 -74.33 -38.54
N LYS A 287 -21.52 -73.90 -39.00
CA LYS A 287 -20.77 -74.59 -40.07
C LYS A 287 -20.36 -76.00 -39.63
N LYS A 288 -19.92 -76.18 -38.37
CA LYS A 288 -19.57 -77.51 -37.83
C LYS A 288 -20.79 -78.42 -37.65
N ILE A 289 -21.93 -77.89 -37.20
CA ILE A 289 -23.21 -78.62 -37.09
C ILE A 289 -23.71 -78.99 -38.49
N SER A 290 -23.61 -78.10 -39.48
CA SER A 290 -23.92 -78.41 -40.88
C SER A 290 -23.08 -79.57 -41.41
N GLU A 291 -21.77 -79.58 -41.12
CA GLU A 291 -20.88 -80.67 -41.54
C GLU A 291 -21.19 -81.99 -40.82
N LEU A 292 -21.47 -81.96 -39.51
CA LEU A 292 -21.92 -83.15 -38.76
C LEU A 292 -23.27 -83.67 -39.28
N ASN A 293 -24.20 -82.78 -39.67
CA ASN A 293 -25.48 -83.17 -40.28
C ASN A 293 -25.33 -83.77 -41.69
N LYS A 294 -24.24 -83.48 -42.42
CA LYS A 294 -23.90 -84.23 -43.66
C LYS A 294 -23.33 -85.61 -43.37
N GLN A 295 -22.64 -85.77 -42.24
CA GLN A 295 -22.07 -87.05 -41.80
C GLN A 295 -23.14 -87.97 -41.21
N LEU A 296 -24.20 -87.42 -40.61
CA LEU A 296 -25.32 -88.18 -40.04
C LEU A 296 -25.97 -89.19 -41.03
N PRO A 297 -26.41 -88.83 -42.25
CA PRO A 297 -26.98 -89.80 -43.19
C PRO A 297 -25.97 -90.86 -43.67
N LEU A 298 -24.67 -90.54 -43.71
CA LEU A 298 -23.63 -91.53 -44.01
C LEU A 298 -23.46 -92.52 -42.84
N ILE A 299 -23.56 -92.05 -41.59
CA ILE A 299 -23.58 -92.90 -40.40
C ILE A 299 -24.85 -93.75 -40.36
N GLU A 300 -26.01 -93.21 -40.76
CA GLU A 300 -27.25 -93.99 -40.90
C GLU A 300 -27.16 -95.05 -42.00
N GLU A 301 -26.56 -94.75 -43.15
CA GLU A 301 -26.31 -95.73 -44.22
C GLU A 301 -25.33 -96.83 -43.75
N LEU A 302 -24.25 -96.46 -43.07
CA LEU A 302 -23.31 -97.40 -42.47
C LEU A 302 -23.97 -98.25 -41.39
N ASN A 303 -24.81 -97.67 -40.53
CA ASN A 303 -25.56 -98.42 -39.50
C ASN A 303 -26.57 -99.38 -40.13
N ARG A 304 -27.30 -98.98 -41.18
CA ARG A 304 -28.17 -99.89 -41.95
C ARG A 304 -27.37 -101.05 -42.56
N LYS A 305 -26.18 -100.74 -43.09
CA LYS A 305 -25.26 -101.75 -43.63
C LYS A 305 -24.76 -102.72 -42.55
N VAL A 306 -24.36 -102.20 -41.38
CA VAL A 306 -23.98 -103.02 -40.21
C VAL A 306 -25.14 -103.91 -39.77
N HIS A 307 -26.35 -103.37 -39.57
CA HIS A 307 -27.52 -104.20 -39.23
C HIS A 307 -27.79 -105.29 -40.28
N SER A 308 -27.69 -104.98 -41.57
CA SER A 308 -27.85 -106.01 -42.62
C SER A 308 -26.74 -107.08 -42.62
N LEU A 309 -25.53 -106.71 -42.19
CA LEU A 309 -24.42 -107.65 -41.99
C LEU A 309 -24.60 -108.46 -40.69
N GLU A 310 -25.22 -107.89 -39.66
CA GLU A 310 -25.57 -108.56 -38.41
C GLU A 310 -26.75 -109.53 -38.58
N ASP A 311 -27.76 -109.18 -39.39
CA ASP A 311 -28.86 -110.07 -39.77
C ASP A 311 -28.36 -111.26 -40.59
N THR A 312 -27.49 -111.02 -41.58
CA THR A 312 -26.91 -112.09 -42.41
C THR A 312 -25.89 -112.92 -41.62
N LYS A 313 -25.08 -112.31 -40.74
CA LYS A 313 -24.24 -113.00 -39.76
C LYS A 313 -25.08 -113.87 -38.82
N GLY A 314 -26.15 -113.33 -38.24
CA GLY A 314 -27.05 -114.06 -37.34
C GLY A 314 -27.80 -115.20 -38.06
N TRP A 315 -28.09 -115.07 -39.35
CA TRP A 315 -28.57 -116.18 -40.18
C TRP A 315 -27.51 -117.28 -40.35
N LEU A 316 -26.26 -116.90 -40.66
CA LEU A 316 -25.14 -117.84 -40.76
C LEU A 316 -24.83 -118.52 -39.42
N GLU A 317 -24.83 -117.79 -38.30
CA GLU A 317 -24.56 -118.33 -36.96
C GLU A 317 -25.67 -119.29 -36.50
N ARG A 318 -26.95 -118.97 -36.73
CA ARG A 318 -28.05 -119.92 -36.48
C ARG A 318 -27.92 -121.17 -37.35
N ARG A 319 -27.53 -121.03 -38.62
CA ARG A 319 -27.37 -122.14 -39.56
C ARG A 319 -26.16 -123.02 -39.22
N LEU A 320 -25.07 -122.42 -38.73
CA LEU A 320 -23.91 -123.12 -38.21
C LEU A 320 -24.29 -123.92 -36.96
N LEU A 321 -24.91 -123.26 -35.97
CA LEU A 321 -25.36 -123.89 -34.73
C LEU A 321 -26.34 -125.05 -34.98
N GLU A 322 -27.27 -124.89 -35.92
CA GLU A 322 -28.16 -125.98 -36.37
C GLU A 322 -27.38 -127.19 -36.90
N THR A 323 -26.32 -126.98 -37.68
CA THR A 323 -25.46 -128.07 -38.16
C THR A 323 -24.54 -128.67 -37.09
N GLU A 324 -24.10 -127.87 -36.10
CA GLU A 324 -23.30 -128.33 -34.96
C GLU A 324 -24.15 -129.13 -33.95
N GLU A 325 -25.41 -128.73 -33.73
CA GLU A 325 -26.39 -129.48 -32.93
C GLU A 325 -26.77 -130.80 -33.62
N GLN A 326 -26.99 -130.80 -34.94
CA GLN A 326 -27.20 -132.04 -35.71
C GLN A 326 -25.97 -132.96 -35.67
N LEU A 327 -24.75 -132.42 -35.77
CA LEU A 327 -23.51 -133.21 -35.66
C LEU A 327 -23.32 -133.80 -34.25
N SER A 328 -23.51 -133.00 -33.20
CA SER A 328 -23.36 -133.48 -31.82
C SER A 328 -24.48 -134.45 -31.40
N SER A 329 -25.69 -134.29 -31.92
CA SER A 329 -26.77 -135.29 -31.78
C SER A 329 -26.41 -136.62 -32.46
N ASN A 330 -25.87 -136.60 -33.68
CA ASN A 330 -25.40 -137.81 -34.37
C ASN A 330 -24.21 -138.46 -33.65
N ILE A 331 -23.25 -137.67 -33.14
CA ILE A 331 -22.11 -138.18 -32.37
C ILE A 331 -22.61 -138.88 -31.09
N THR A 332 -23.44 -138.20 -30.29
CA THR A 332 -23.96 -138.78 -29.03
C THR A 332 -24.86 -140.00 -29.26
N ALA A 333 -25.59 -140.06 -30.38
CA ALA A 333 -26.32 -141.27 -30.78
C ALA A 333 -25.37 -142.45 -31.08
N HIS A 334 -24.31 -142.22 -31.87
CA HIS A 334 -23.31 -143.26 -32.15
C HIS A 334 -22.47 -143.64 -30.93
N GLU A 335 -22.24 -142.74 -29.98
CA GLU A 335 -21.60 -143.09 -28.70
C GLU A 335 -22.51 -143.96 -27.83
N GLN A 336 -23.82 -143.68 -27.77
CA GLN A 336 -24.78 -144.55 -27.09
C GLN A 336 -24.88 -145.93 -27.75
N GLU A 337 -24.90 -145.99 -29.08
CA GLU A 337 -24.88 -147.24 -29.86
C GLU A 337 -23.60 -148.06 -29.59
N ARG A 338 -22.43 -147.40 -29.61
CA ARG A 338 -21.13 -147.99 -29.25
C ARG A 338 -21.13 -148.53 -27.83
N ASP A 339 -21.61 -147.76 -26.86
CA ASP A 339 -21.50 -148.10 -25.45
C ASP A 339 -22.49 -149.21 -25.04
N LEU A 340 -23.66 -149.27 -25.67
CA LEU A 340 -24.57 -150.42 -25.58
C LEU A 340 -23.93 -151.70 -26.16
N LEU A 341 -23.27 -151.58 -27.31
CA LEU A 341 -22.60 -152.71 -27.95
C LEU A 341 -21.41 -153.22 -27.11
N VAL A 342 -20.60 -152.32 -26.55
CA VAL A 342 -19.51 -152.62 -25.61
C VAL A 342 -20.05 -153.27 -24.33
N ALA A 343 -21.19 -152.80 -23.80
CA ALA A 343 -21.83 -153.41 -22.63
C ALA A 343 -22.27 -154.86 -22.90
N SER A 344 -22.89 -155.12 -24.06
CA SER A 344 -23.34 -156.47 -24.42
C SER A 344 -22.20 -157.48 -24.58
N TYR A 345 -21.13 -157.12 -25.32
CA TYR A 345 -19.94 -157.96 -25.43
C TYR A 345 -19.24 -158.16 -24.09
N LYS A 346 -19.25 -157.16 -23.20
CA LYS A 346 -18.67 -157.32 -21.87
C LYS A 346 -19.43 -158.35 -21.03
N THR A 347 -20.77 -158.32 -21.03
CA THR A 347 -21.57 -159.33 -20.31
C THR A 347 -21.35 -160.74 -20.87
N GLU A 348 -21.20 -160.89 -22.19
CA GLU A 348 -20.92 -162.18 -22.84
C GLU A 348 -19.54 -162.73 -22.44
N ILE A 349 -18.51 -161.88 -22.37
CA ILE A 349 -17.17 -162.22 -21.89
C ILE A 349 -17.18 -162.61 -20.41
N ASP A 350 -17.88 -161.86 -19.56
CA ASP A 350 -17.94 -162.11 -18.11
C ASP A 350 -18.61 -163.47 -17.80
N ASP A 351 -19.73 -163.81 -18.46
CA ASP A 351 -20.40 -165.11 -18.27
C ASP A 351 -19.61 -166.28 -18.89
N LEU A 352 -18.97 -166.11 -20.06
CA LEU A 352 -18.05 -167.12 -20.63
C LEU A 352 -16.86 -167.40 -19.70
N THR A 353 -16.26 -166.36 -19.13
CA THR A 353 -15.13 -166.46 -18.19
C THR A 353 -15.56 -167.21 -16.92
N LYS A 354 -16.73 -166.86 -16.38
CA LYS A 354 -17.33 -167.50 -15.22
C LYS A 354 -17.65 -168.97 -15.45
N GLN A 355 -18.24 -169.33 -16.60
CA GLN A 355 -18.50 -170.73 -16.96
C GLN A 355 -17.20 -171.53 -17.07
N HIS A 356 -16.18 -171.00 -17.78
CA HIS A 356 -14.89 -171.66 -17.94
C HIS A 356 -14.17 -171.88 -16.59
N SER A 357 -14.31 -170.93 -15.65
CA SER A 357 -13.78 -171.07 -14.29
C SER A 357 -14.47 -172.19 -13.48
N GLN A 358 -15.76 -172.44 -13.72
CA GLN A 358 -16.51 -173.49 -13.03
C GLN A 358 -16.18 -174.88 -13.59
N ASP A 359 -16.10 -175.04 -14.91
CA ASP A 359 -15.74 -176.32 -15.54
C ASP A 359 -14.30 -176.73 -15.22
N THR A 360 -13.33 -175.81 -15.28
CA THR A 360 -11.95 -176.10 -14.86
C THR A 360 -11.86 -176.51 -13.39
N HIS A 361 -12.60 -175.85 -12.49
CA HIS A 361 -12.61 -176.17 -11.06
C HIS A 361 -13.41 -177.45 -10.70
N ARG A 362 -14.22 -177.97 -11.62
CA ARG A 362 -14.83 -179.31 -11.52
C ARG A 362 -13.84 -180.39 -11.98
N LEU A 363 -13.24 -180.20 -13.15
CA LEU A 363 -12.28 -181.14 -13.75
C LEU A 363 -11.03 -181.37 -12.88
N THR A 364 -10.54 -180.36 -12.16
CA THR A 364 -9.42 -180.54 -11.22
C THR A 364 -9.76 -181.47 -10.05
N LYS A 365 -10.98 -181.37 -9.50
CA LYS A 365 -11.45 -182.24 -8.41
C LYS A 365 -11.74 -183.66 -8.87
N GLU A 366 -12.30 -183.81 -10.07
CA GLU A 366 -12.47 -185.12 -10.72
C GLU A 366 -11.09 -185.79 -10.94
N ARG A 367 -10.09 -185.04 -11.39
CA ARG A 367 -8.71 -185.52 -11.57
C ARG A 367 -8.05 -185.95 -10.25
N GLU A 368 -8.14 -185.11 -9.20
CA GLU A 368 -7.55 -185.38 -7.88
C GLU A 368 -8.09 -186.68 -7.25
N ILE A 369 -9.38 -186.96 -7.40
CA ILE A 369 -10.02 -188.20 -6.92
C ILE A 369 -9.50 -189.44 -7.69
N VAL A 370 -9.30 -189.32 -9.01
CA VAL A 370 -8.76 -190.42 -9.84
C VAL A 370 -7.28 -190.67 -9.53
N GLU A 371 -6.50 -189.61 -9.30
CA GLU A 371 -5.07 -189.70 -8.96
C GLU A 371 -4.85 -190.46 -7.64
N GLN A 372 -5.63 -190.16 -6.60
CA GLN A 372 -5.61 -190.89 -5.32
C GLN A 372 -6.09 -192.35 -5.40
N GLN A 373 -6.91 -192.70 -6.40
CA GLN A 373 -7.33 -194.09 -6.66
C GLN A 373 -6.25 -194.88 -7.41
N ALA A 374 -5.50 -194.22 -8.30
CA ALA A 374 -4.39 -194.84 -9.02
C ALA A 374 -3.24 -195.22 -8.08
N GLU A 375 -2.79 -194.30 -7.20
CA GLU A 375 -1.69 -194.53 -6.25
C GLU A 375 -1.91 -195.77 -5.37
N LYS A 376 -3.13 -195.93 -4.81
CA LYS A 376 -3.48 -197.09 -3.99
C LYS A 376 -3.39 -198.40 -4.78
N ARG A 377 -3.83 -198.39 -6.04
CA ARG A 377 -3.84 -199.58 -6.89
C ARG A 377 -2.45 -199.94 -7.41
N GLU A 378 -1.58 -198.95 -7.59
CA GLU A 378 -0.17 -199.17 -7.93
C GLU A 378 0.63 -199.72 -6.73
N ALA A 379 0.28 -199.33 -5.51
CA ALA A 379 0.84 -199.93 -4.28
C ALA A 379 0.44 -201.41 -4.12
N GLU A 380 -0.85 -201.75 -4.27
CA GLU A 380 -1.35 -203.13 -4.26
C GLU A 380 -0.60 -204.02 -5.28
N LEU A 381 -0.49 -203.55 -6.53
CA LEU A 381 0.18 -204.28 -7.60
C LEU A 381 1.68 -204.47 -7.37
N ASN A 382 2.36 -203.52 -6.72
CA ASN A 382 3.80 -203.65 -6.41
C ASN A 382 4.08 -204.77 -5.40
N GLU A 383 3.19 -205.00 -4.42
CA GLU A 383 3.34 -206.09 -3.45
C GLU A 383 3.16 -207.46 -4.12
N GLU A 384 2.17 -207.60 -5.01
CA GLU A 384 2.02 -208.80 -5.84
C GLU A 384 3.24 -209.04 -6.75
N LEU A 385 3.75 -207.98 -7.39
CA LEU A 385 4.94 -208.05 -8.25
C LEU A 385 6.20 -208.48 -7.48
N ALA A 386 6.38 -208.01 -6.25
CA ALA A 386 7.46 -208.44 -5.37
C ALA A 386 7.34 -209.94 -5.01
N GLY A 387 6.13 -210.41 -4.69
CA GLY A 387 5.84 -211.82 -4.42
C GLY A 387 6.13 -212.73 -5.63
N LEU A 388 5.74 -212.30 -6.83
CA LEU A 388 6.02 -213.01 -8.08
C LEU A 388 7.52 -213.03 -8.41
N LYS A 389 8.22 -211.90 -8.25
CA LYS A 389 9.66 -211.75 -8.49
C LYS A 389 10.50 -212.71 -7.64
N ASN A 390 10.11 -212.95 -6.39
CA ASN A 390 10.75 -213.93 -5.52
C ASN A 390 10.56 -215.38 -6.01
N LYS A 391 9.35 -215.74 -6.48
CA LYS A 391 9.11 -217.06 -7.14
C LYS A 391 9.93 -217.21 -8.42
N THR A 392 10.04 -216.16 -9.24
CA THR A 392 10.86 -216.15 -10.46
C THR A 392 12.34 -216.36 -10.16
N ASN A 393 12.86 -215.81 -9.07
CA ASN A 393 14.27 -216.00 -8.68
C ASN A 393 14.57 -217.44 -8.25
N ASN A 394 13.68 -218.10 -7.51
CA ASN A 394 13.86 -219.52 -7.15
C ASN A 394 13.90 -220.42 -8.41
N LEU A 395 12.97 -220.21 -9.35
CA LEU A 395 12.95 -220.95 -10.63
C LEU A 395 14.20 -220.66 -11.48
N LYS A 396 14.75 -219.44 -11.44
CA LYS A 396 16.03 -219.12 -12.11
C LYS A 396 17.21 -219.88 -11.50
N GLN A 397 17.22 -220.13 -10.19
CA GLN A 397 18.29 -220.90 -9.56
C GLN A 397 18.25 -222.37 -10.00
N GLU A 398 17.07 -222.99 -10.07
CA GLU A 398 16.93 -224.35 -10.63
C GLU A 398 17.39 -224.44 -12.11
N ILE A 399 17.16 -223.38 -12.90
CA ILE A 399 17.65 -223.30 -14.28
C ILE A 399 19.20 -223.22 -14.31
N ILE A 400 19.82 -222.46 -13.42
CA ILE A 400 21.29 -222.37 -13.31
C ILE A 400 21.88 -223.74 -12.90
N ASP A 401 21.31 -224.37 -11.89
CA ASP A 401 21.82 -225.65 -11.36
C ASP A 401 21.66 -226.79 -12.39
N THR A 402 20.61 -226.74 -13.23
CA THR A 402 20.42 -227.69 -14.35
C THR A 402 21.27 -227.37 -15.58
N GLU A 403 21.55 -226.10 -15.87
CA GLU A 403 22.51 -225.70 -16.91
C GLU A 403 23.94 -226.11 -16.56
N ASP A 404 24.39 -225.90 -15.33
CA ASP A 404 25.75 -226.27 -14.93
C ASP A 404 25.89 -227.79 -14.79
N GLY A 405 24.79 -228.50 -14.48
CA GLY A 405 24.67 -229.94 -14.69
C GLY A 405 24.94 -230.37 -16.15
N LYS A 406 24.37 -229.66 -17.14
CA LYS A 406 24.68 -229.88 -18.57
C LYS A 406 26.14 -229.56 -18.90
N LYS A 407 26.67 -228.40 -18.48
CA LYS A 407 28.07 -227.99 -18.73
C LYS A 407 29.07 -228.96 -18.10
N LEU A 408 28.74 -229.60 -16.98
CA LEU A 408 29.53 -230.68 -16.37
C LEU A 408 29.48 -231.96 -17.21
N HIS A 409 28.34 -232.29 -17.80
CA HIS A 409 28.18 -233.41 -18.74
C HIS A 409 28.95 -233.17 -20.04
N GLU A 410 28.88 -231.96 -20.60
CA GLU A 410 29.65 -231.52 -21.77
C GLU A 410 31.15 -231.51 -21.51
N LYS A 411 31.62 -231.07 -20.34
CA LYS A 411 33.04 -231.19 -19.95
C LYS A 411 33.51 -232.65 -19.85
N LYS A 412 32.66 -233.57 -19.39
CA LYS A 412 32.95 -235.01 -19.39
C LYS A 412 33.01 -235.57 -20.83
N GLY A 413 32.07 -235.20 -21.70
CA GLY A 413 32.09 -235.53 -23.13
C GLY A 413 33.33 -234.98 -23.86
N MET A 414 33.66 -233.70 -23.65
CA MET A 414 34.87 -233.04 -24.14
C MET A 414 36.16 -233.72 -23.64
N THR A 415 36.14 -234.32 -22.45
CA THR A 415 37.28 -235.05 -21.90
C THR A 415 37.42 -236.44 -22.51
N MET A 416 36.33 -237.19 -22.72
CA MET A 416 36.37 -238.41 -23.54
C MET A 416 36.81 -238.11 -24.99
N LEU A 417 36.36 -237.00 -25.57
CA LEU A 417 36.79 -236.56 -26.89
C LEU A 417 38.29 -236.21 -26.91
N LYS A 418 38.82 -235.61 -25.83
CA LYS A 418 40.27 -235.40 -25.66
C LYS A 418 41.03 -236.71 -25.45
N ASP A 419 40.45 -237.73 -24.82
CA ASP A 419 41.08 -239.05 -24.67
C ASP A 419 41.13 -239.80 -26.00
N LEU A 420 40.04 -239.84 -26.76
CA LEU A 420 40.01 -240.36 -28.14
C LEU A 420 41.01 -239.61 -29.05
N LYS A 421 41.04 -238.28 -28.95
CA LYS A 421 41.98 -237.42 -29.70
C LYS A 421 43.43 -237.58 -29.21
N ARG A 422 43.66 -237.97 -27.94
CA ARG A 422 44.98 -238.32 -27.39
C ARG A 422 45.41 -239.73 -27.76
N GLN A 423 44.51 -240.69 -27.91
CA GLN A 423 44.81 -242.00 -28.49
C GLN A 423 45.21 -241.84 -29.97
N LEU A 424 44.46 -241.05 -30.75
CA LEU A 424 44.82 -240.65 -32.12
C LEU A 424 46.18 -239.91 -32.19
N HIS A 425 46.56 -239.18 -31.15
CA HIS A 425 47.87 -238.52 -31.06
C HIS A 425 48.97 -239.41 -30.47
N ALA A 426 48.64 -240.47 -29.72
CA ALA A 426 49.59 -241.49 -29.29
C ALA A 426 49.98 -242.42 -30.45
N GLU A 427 49.09 -242.59 -31.44
CA GLU A 427 49.41 -243.07 -32.78
C GLU A 427 50.33 -242.07 -33.52
N ARG A 428 49.83 -240.85 -33.83
CA ARG A 428 50.59 -239.89 -34.66
C ARG A 428 51.92 -239.42 -34.06
N LYS A 429 52.08 -239.37 -32.73
CA LYS A 429 53.31 -238.94 -32.06
C LYS A 429 54.24 -240.08 -31.66
N ARG A 430 53.79 -241.35 -31.74
CA ARG A 430 54.71 -242.47 -31.98
C ARG A 430 55.37 -242.34 -33.36
N ALA A 431 54.58 -241.94 -34.37
CA ALA A 431 55.05 -241.90 -35.75
C ALA A 431 56.04 -240.76 -36.05
N GLU A 432 55.82 -239.54 -35.53
CA GLU A 432 56.46 -238.36 -36.13
C GLU A 432 57.75 -237.83 -35.45
N LYS A 433 57.82 -237.69 -34.12
CA LYS A 433 58.99 -237.09 -33.43
C LYS A 433 59.19 -237.62 -32.00
N LEU A 434 60.20 -238.42 -31.66
CA LEU A 434 61.24 -239.12 -32.45
C LEU A 434 62.28 -238.30 -33.26
N GLN A 435 62.27 -236.94 -33.24
CA GLN A 435 63.13 -236.15 -34.17
C GLN A 435 63.67 -234.78 -33.64
N ALA A 436 63.14 -234.17 -32.56
CA ALA A 436 63.60 -232.88 -31.95
C ALA A 436 63.04 -232.70 -30.50
N LYS A 437 63.56 -231.95 -29.49
CA LYS A 437 64.68 -230.97 -29.23
C LYS A 437 64.48 -229.41 -29.65
N LEU A 438 63.88 -228.42 -28.84
CA LEU A 438 63.82 -226.87 -28.98
C LEU A 438 63.26 -225.88 -27.79
N GLN A 439 62.96 -224.51 -27.92
CA GLN A 439 62.94 -223.33 -26.88
C GLN A 439 61.92 -222.03 -26.88
N GLU A 440 62.12 -220.87 -26.13
CA GLU A 440 61.15 -219.81 -25.49
C GLU A 440 61.30 -218.16 -25.60
N VAL A 441 60.35 -217.21 -25.12
CA VAL A 441 60.45 -215.63 -25.00
C VAL A 441 59.27 -214.70 -24.30
N LEU A 442 59.36 -213.33 -23.97
CA LEU A 442 58.39 -212.26 -23.30
C LEU A 442 58.58 -210.67 -23.71
N SER A 443 58.07 -209.41 -23.29
CA SER A 443 57.15 -208.52 -22.34
C SER A 443 57.08 -206.93 -22.79
N GLU A 444 56.58 -205.70 -22.31
CA GLU A 444 55.64 -204.84 -21.35
C GLU A 444 55.63 -203.21 -21.73
N GLY A 445 55.06 -201.99 -21.30
CA GLY A 445 54.28 -201.09 -20.25
C GLY A 445 53.83 -199.59 -20.79
N ASN A 446 53.40 -198.33 -20.30
CA ASN A 446 53.00 -197.35 -19.12
C ASN A 446 52.18 -195.98 -19.61
N SER A 447 51.81 -194.69 -19.11
CA SER A 447 51.87 -193.58 -17.98
C SER A 447 50.84 -192.27 -18.05
N LYS A 448 50.84 -191.09 -17.23
CA LYS A 448 49.76 -189.92 -17.07
C LYS A 448 50.05 -188.43 -16.36
N MET A 449 49.21 -187.27 -16.38
CA MET A 449 49.40 -185.79 -15.81
C MET A 449 48.18 -184.67 -15.60
N GLU A 450 48.27 -183.43 -14.88
CA GLU A 450 47.25 -182.25 -14.47
C GLU A 450 47.82 -180.76 -14.03
N ASP A 451 47.27 -179.54 -13.50
CA ASP A 451 46.07 -178.50 -13.44
C ASP A 451 46.22 -177.08 -12.54
N LEU A 452 45.41 -175.89 -12.56
CA LEU A 452 45.26 -174.59 -11.60
C LEU A 452 44.46 -173.20 -12.06
N PHE A 453 44.09 -171.94 -11.47
CA PHE A 453 43.90 -171.03 -10.18
C PHE A 453 43.07 -169.56 -10.15
N ARG A 454 43.17 -168.49 -9.21
CA ARG A 454 42.22 -167.24 -8.84
C ARG A 454 42.71 -165.66 -8.56
N THR A 455 41.92 -164.65 -7.96
CA THR A 455 41.91 -163.05 -8.02
C THR A 455 41.58 -162.02 -6.74
N PRO A 456 40.96 -160.71 -6.67
CA PRO A 456 41.24 -159.44 -5.74
C PRO A 456 40.13 -158.44 -5.00
N ASP A 457 40.38 -157.14 -4.46
CA ASP A 457 39.63 -156.26 -3.34
C ASP A 457 39.55 -154.58 -3.27
N SER A 458 39.13 -153.76 -2.16
CA SER A 458 38.69 -152.23 -1.97
C SER A 458 38.82 -151.33 -0.58
N ASP A 459 38.28 -150.04 -0.37
CA ASP A 459 37.64 -149.31 0.89
C ASP A 459 38.07 -147.89 1.64
N ILE A 460 37.19 -147.21 2.48
CA ILE A 460 37.27 -146.18 3.67
C ILE A 460 37.07 -144.57 3.59
N GLN A 461 37.01 -143.79 4.73
CA GLN A 461 36.25 -142.51 5.07
C GLN A 461 37.00 -141.31 5.83
N THR A 462 36.48 -140.05 5.74
CA THR A 462 36.67 -138.77 6.57
C THR A 462 37.92 -137.83 6.51
N GLY A 463 37.72 -136.52 6.17
CA GLY A 463 38.31 -135.34 6.87
C GLY A 463 39.48 -134.49 6.27
N ASP A 464 39.25 -133.16 6.12
CA ASP A 464 40.22 -132.01 6.01
C ASP A 464 41.07 -131.75 4.71
N ALA A 465 41.59 -130.50 4.60
CA ALA A 465 42.77 -130.00 3.86
C ALA A 465 42.78 -129.75 2.32
N SER A 466 42.23 -128.59 1.91
CA SER A 466 42.87 -127.52 1.09
C SER A 466 43.69 -127.74 -0.23
N SER A 467 43.25 -127.03 -1.29
CA SER A 467 44.07 -126.26 -2.28
C SER A 467 45.01 -127.03 -3.26
N VAL A 468 45.65 -126.44 -4.31
CA VAL A 468 45.77 -125.05 -4.81
C VAL A 468 45.89 -125.02 -6.36
N SER A 469 45.52 -123.90 -6.99
CA SER A 469 46.10 -123.25 -8.22
C SER A 469 45.12 -123.06 -9.40
N SER A 470 45.14 -121.95 -10.15
CA SER A 470 46.11 -120.84 -10.19
C SER A 470 45.49 -119.44 -10.05
N TRP A 471 46.01 -118.69 -9.07
CA TRP A 471 46.32 -117.24 -9.05
C TRP A 471 45.30 -116.20 -9.57
N GLY A 472 44.88 -115.32 -8.65
CA GLY A 472 44.19 -114.05 -8.93
C GLY A 472 45.12 -112.82 -8.89
N ALA A 473 44.54 -111.63 -8.83
CA ALA A 473 45.25 -110.35 -8.96
C ALA A 473 45.94 -109.86 -7.67
N SER A 474 47.01 -109.05 -7.81
CA SER A 474 47.18 -107.73 -7.12
C SER A 474 48.56 -107.07 -7.33
N ALA A 475 48.59 -105.76 -7.01
CA ALA A 475 49.71 -104.96 -6.48
C ALA A 475 50.72 -104.24 -7.42
N SER A 476 50.94 -102.97 -7.06
CA SER A 476 52.17 -102.15 -7.17
C SER A 476 52.94 -102.04 -8.49
N GLY A 477 52.90 -100.85 -9.10
CA GLY A 477 53.85 -100.40 -10.12
C GLY A 477 54.16 -98.89 -9.96
N LEU A 478 55.44 -98.53 -9.80
CA LEU A 478 55.88 -97.17 -9.46
C LEU A 478 56.66 -96.53 -10.61
N GLY A 479 56.06 -95.55 -11.30
CA GLY A 479 56.70 -94.77 -12.36
C GLY A 479 56.97 -95.55 -13.67
N LYS A 480 57.64 -94.98 -14.68
CA LYS A 480 58.04 -93.57 -14.92
C LYS A 480 58.36 -93.41 -16.42
N ASP A 481 58.13 -92.22 -16.99
CA ASP A 481 58.56 -91.78 -18.35
C ASP A 481 57.90 -92.58 -19.52
N SER A 482 57.61 -92.03 -20.71
CA SER A 482 57.90 -90.71 -21.30
C SER A 482 56.99 -90.41 -22.51
N MET A 483 57.12 -89.20 -23.10
CA MET A 483 56.50 -88.72 -24.36
C MET A 483 54.99 -88.41 -24.30
N ALA A 484 54.51 -87.20 -24.68
CA ALA A 484 55.24 -85.98 -25.04
C ALA A 484 54.43 -84.68 -24.75
N SER A 485 55.17 -83.68 -24.23
CA SER A 485 55.02 -82.22 -24.46
C SER A 485 53.70 -81.49 -24.22
N GLY A 486 53.65 -80.72 -23.11
CA GLY A 486 53.28 -79.29 -23.18
C GLY A 486 54.47 -78.43 -23.67
N PRO A 487 54.46 -77.07 -23.60
CA PRO A 487 53.93 -76.29 -22.47
C PRO A 487 53.24 -74.94 -22.81
N GLN A 488 52.96 -74.20 -21.72
CA GLN A 488 52.53 -72.82 -21.47
C GLN A 488 52.57 -71.72 -22.57
N SER A 489 51.67 -70.74 -22.39
CA SER A 489 51.59 -69.40 -23.02
C SER A 489 52.88 -68.57 -22.88
N PRO A 490 53.13 -67.57 -23.76
CA PRO A 490 52.74 -66.19 -23.39
C PRO A 490 52.40 -65.19 -24.56
N VAL A 491 51.80 -64.06 -24.18
CA VAL A 491 51.98 -62.67 -24.68
C VAL A 491 52.12 -62.37 -26.20
N SER A 492 51.14 -61.61 -26.71
CA SER A 492 51.21 -60.53 -27.74
C SER A 492 51.85 -60.76 -29.12
N GLY A 493 51.08 -60.51 -30.19
CA GLY A 493 51.58 -60.42 -31.57
C GLY A 493 50.45 -60.13 -32.58
N ASN A 494 50.61 -59.11 -33.44
CA ASN A 494 49.51 -58.52 -34.23
C ASN A 494 49.42 -59.02 -35.69
N ASN A 495 48.18 -59.20 -36.15
CA ASN A 495 47.63 -58.96 -37.51
C ASN A 495 47.69 -59.99 -38.67
N GLY A 496 46.52 -60.11 -39.33
CA GLY A 496 46.32 -60.49 -40.75
C GLY A 496 45.91 -61.95 -41.04
N PHE A 497 45.18 -62.28 -42.13
CA PHE A 497 44.40 -61.47 -43.11
C PHE A 497 43.66 -62.43 -44.08
N VAL A 498 42.38 -62.31 -44.50
CA VAL A 498 41.15 -61.68 -43.97
C VAL A 498 39.93 -62.28 -44.70
N SER A 499 38.70 -62.17 -44.16
CA SER A 499 37.41 -62.33 -44.86
C SER A 499 36.31 -61.67 -44.00
N GLU A 500 36.09 -60.36 -44.09
CA GLU A 500 35.26 -59.62 -45.08
C GLU A 500 33.73 -59.90 -45.00
N PRO A 501 32.89 -58.85 -45.08
CA PRO A 501 32.23 -58.45 -43.83
C PRO A 501 30.74 -58.09 -43.92
N ASN A 502 30.07 -58.08 -42.75
CA ASN A 502 28.80 -57.40 -42.55
C ASN A 502 28.98 -56.09 -41.74
N THR A 503 29.91 -55.25 -42.20
CA THR A 503 30.20 -53.95 -41.57
C THR A 503 29.01 -52.99 -41.60
N GLY A 504 28.00 -53.22 -42.43
CA GLY A 504 26.79 -52.39 -42.51
C GLY A 504 25.95 -52.44 -41.22
N GLU A 505 25.67 -53.65 -40.70
CA GLU A 505 24.91 -53.81 -39.46
C GLU A 505 25.73 -53.43 -38.24
N GLU A 506 27.02 -53.77 -38.19
CA GLU A 506 27.91 -53.35 -37.09
C GLU A 506 28.12 -51.83 -37.05
N HIS A 507 28.31 -51.15 -38.19
CA HIS A 507 28.32 -49.68 -38.21
C HIS A 507 26.94 -49.09 -37.90
N SER A 508 25.84 -49.69 -38.34
CA SER A 508 24.48 -49.28 -37.96
C SER A 508 24.33 -49.30 -36.44
N ASP A 509 24.74 -50.38 -35.79
CA ASP A 509 24.48 -50.60 -34.37
C ASP A 509 25.50 -49.88 -33.49
N LEU A 510 26.74 -49.69 -33.97
CA LEU A 510 27.67 -48.71 -33.40
C LEU A 510 27.16 -47.27 -33.54
N LEU A 511 26.57 -46.88 -34.67
CA LEU A 511 25.98 -45.54 -34.85
C LEU A 511 24.73 -45.33 -33.99
N LYS A 512 23.87 -46.35 -33.84
CA LYS A 512 22.76 -46.34 -32.87
C LYS A 512 23.31 -46.22 -31.44
N ARG A 513 24.32 -47.03 -31.08
CA ARG A 513 24.94 -47.00 -29.74
C ARG A 513 25.60 -45.65 -29.44
N ILE A 514 26.31 -45.07 -30.42
CA ILE A 514 26.89 -43.72 -30.33
C ILE A 514 25.78 -42.68 -30.24
N GLY A 515 24.70 -42.78 -31.02
CA GLY A 515 23.55 -41.88 -30.94
C GLY A 515 22.88 -41.91 -29.56
N SER A 516 22.62 -43.11 -29.02
CA SER A 516 22.08 -43.27 -27.66
C SER A 516 23.05 -42.75 -26.60
N LEU A 517 24.35 -43.04 -26.69
CA LEU A 517 25.36 -42.53 -25.76
C LEU A 517 25.53 -41.01 -25.87
N GLN A 518 25.37 -40.43 -27.07
CA GLN A 518 25.41 -38.98 -27.30
C GLN A 518 24.18 -38.30 -26.71
N GLN A 519 23.00 -38.91 -26.82
CA GLN A 519 21.76 -38.41 -26.23
C GLN A 519 21.74 -38.58 -24.70
N GLU A 520 22.25 -39.69 -24.17
CA GLU A 520 22.48 -39.91 -22.73
C GLU A 520 23.49 -38.89 -22.20
N LYS A 521 24.60 -38.67 -22.92
CA LYS A 521 25.60 -37.65 -22.61
C LYS A 521 24.99 -36.25 -22.60
N TRP A 522 24.17 -35.87 -23.59
CA TRP A 522 23.47 -34.58 -23.58
C TRP A 522 22.48 -34.45 -22.42
N ALA A 523 21.72 -35.48 -22.09
CA ALA A 523 20.83 -35.46 -20.93
C ALA A 523 21.59 -35.37 -19.59
N LEU A 524 22.79 -35.96 -19.50
CA LEU A 524 23.69 -35.82 -18.37
C LEU A 524 24.34 -34.42 -18.33
N GLU A 525 24.74 -33.85 -19.46
CA GLU A 525 25.28 -32.49 -19.56
C GLU A 525 24.22 -31.43 -19.22
N GLU A 526 22.97 -31.59 -19.67
CA GLU A 526 21.83 -30.75 -19.28
C GLU A 526 21.53 -30.87 -17.78
N LYS A 527 21.56 -32.09 -17.23
CA LYS A 527 21.40 -32.32 -15.78
C LYS A 527 22.55 -31.75 -14.95
N VAL A 528 23.79 -31.80 -15.43
CA VAL A 528 24.95 -31.15 -14.81
C VAL A 528 24.79 -29.64 -14.86
N ASN A 529 24.47 -29.05 -16.02
CA ASN A 529 24.21 -27.62 -16.17
C ASN A 529 23.08 -27.13 -15.24
N HIS A 530 21.98 -27.89 -15.11
CA HIS A 530 20.93 -27.59 -14.14
C HIS A 530 21.40 -27.65 -12.68
N LEU A 531 22.27 -28.61 -12.34
CA LEU A 531 22.87 -28.68 -11.00
C LEU A 531 23.89 -27.56 -10.75
N GLU A 532 24.68 -27.17 -11.76
CA GLU A 532 25.63 -26.07 -11.69
C GLU A 532 24.92 -24.72 -11.50
N VAL A 533 23.88 -24.44 -12.28
CA VAL A 533 23.03 -23.23 -12.12
C VAL A 533 22.31 -23.23 -10.77
N SER A 534 21.73 -24.37 -10.36
CA SER A 534 21.06 -24.49 -9.05
C SER A 534 22.03 -24.29 -7.87
N ASN A 535 23.25 -24.85 -7.97
CA ASN A 535 24.30 -24.70 -6.97
C ASN A 535 24.90 -23.28 -6.96
N ALA A 536 24.97 -22.61 -8.12
CA ALA A 536 25.36 -21.19 -8.19
C ALA A 536 24.33 -20.30 -7.48
N CYS A 537 23.04 -20.46 -7.78
CA CYS A 537 21.97 -19.73 -7.07
C CYS A 537 21.93 -20.05 -5.57
N MET A 538 22.23 -21.30 -5.17
CA MET A 538 22.35 -21.67 -3.76
C MET A 538 23.58 -21.04 -3.09
N ALA A 539 24.70 -20.92 -3.80
CA ALA A 539 25.88 -20.21 -3.32
C ALA A 539 25.63 -18.70 -3.17
N GLU A 540 24.91 -18.08 -4.10
CA GLU A 540 24.47 -16.67 -4.00
C GLU A 540 23.52 -16.45 -2.82
N ASP A 541 22.54 -17.33 -2.61
CA ASP A 541 21.63 -17.29 -1.45
C ASP A 541 22.38 -17.48 -0.12
N ILE A 542 23.36 -18.39 -0.06
CA ILE A 542 24.23 -18.57 1.10
C ILE A 542 25.08 -17.32 1.33
N LEU A 543 25.72 -16.75 0.31
CA LEU A 543 26.52 -15.53 0.43
C LEU A 543 25.67 -14.32 0.87
N SER A 544 24.46 -14.18 0.33
CA SER A 544 23.49 -13.16 0.74
C SER A 544 23.11 -13.31 2.22
N LYS A 545 22.76 -14.53 2.65
CA LYS A 545 22.46 -14.84 4.06
C LYS A 545 23.68 -14.66 4.97
N THR A 546 24.87 -15.01 4.52
CA THR A 546 26.12 -14.75 5.25
C THR A 546 26.38 -13.26 5.40
N SER A 547 26.15 -12.44 4.37
CA SER A 547 26.29 -10.98 4.46
C SER A 547 25.24 -10.33 5.38
N ILE A 548 24.00 -10.83 5.38
CA ILE A 548 22.97 -10.42 6.34
C ILE A 548 23.38 -10.81 7.77
N ILE A 549 23.87 -12.03 8.00
CA ILE A 549 24.37 -12.48 9.30
C ILE A 549 25.60 -11.67 9.73
N GLU A 550 26.51 -11.32 8.81
CA GLU A 550 27.67 -10.47 9.08
C GLU A 550 27.23 -9.06 9.51
N HIS A 551 26.27 -8.45 8.82
CA HIS A 551 25.66 -7.17 9.21
C HIS A 551 25.10 -7.25 10.64
N TYR A 552 24.25 -8.25 10.91
CA TYR A 552 23.68 -8.44 12.26
C TYR A 552 24.74 -8.78 13.32
N VAL A 553 25.83 -9.48 12.99
CA VAL A 553 26.91 -9.80 13.93
C VAL A 553 27.81 -8.59 14.20
N MET A 554 28.07 -7.73 13.21
CA MET A 554 28.73 -6.45 13.43
C MET A 554 27.88 -5.54 14.33
N GLU A 555 26.59 -5.42 14.03
CA GLU A 555 25.63 -4.59 14.76
C GLU A 555 25.28 -5.15 16.15
N SER A 556 25.44 -6.46 16.37
CA SER A 556 25.34 -7.12 17.69
C SER A 556 26.65 -7.05 18.50
N ARG A 557 27.81 -6.81 17.86
CA ARG A 557 29.09 -6.62 18.58
C ARG A 557 29.20 -5.24 19.24
N THR A 558 28.35 -4.29 18.87
CA THR A 558 28.04 -3.07 19.64
C THR A 558 27.23 -3.41 20.91
N GLY A 559 27.87 -4.12 21.84
CA GLY A 559 27.30 -4.56 23.11
C GLY A 559 26.95 -3.41 24.08
N PRO A 560 26.07 -3.66 25.07
CA PRO A 560 25.26 -2.62 25.68
C PRO A 560 25.90 -1.88 26.87
N LYS A 561 25.55 -0.60 27.00
CA LYS A 561 25.50 0.12 28.28
C LYS A 561 24.20 0.91 28.38
N GLN A 562 23.45 0.71 29.46
CA GLN A 562 22.30 1.54 29.81
C GLN A 562 22.78 2.80 30.53
N SER A 563 22.31 3.97 30.08
CA SER A 563 21.94 5.07 30.99
C SER A 563 21.19 6.20 30.25
N THR A 564 20.03 6.57 30.80
CA THR A 564 19.40 7.91 30.76
C THR A 564 19.18 8.62 29.42
N VAL A 565 17.91 8.63 29.00
CA VAL A 565 17.12 9.82 28.60
C VAL A 565 17.86 10.95 27.88
N HIS A 566 17.70 11.01 26.55
CA HIS A 566 17.08 12.18 25.93
C HIS A 566 16.55 11.87 24.53
N ASP A 567 15.37 12.40 24.20
CA ASP A 567 15.00 12.63 22.81
C ASP A 567 15.83 13.80 22.25
N GLU A 568 16.45 13.60 21.08
CA GLU A 568 16.58 14.61 20.02
C GLU A 568 16.88 13.94 18.66
N LYS A 569 16.10 14.31 17.64
CA LYS A 569 16.36 14.11 16.19
C LYS A 569 17.03 12.80 15.74
N LEU A 570 16.19 11.82 15.38
CA LEU A 570 16.49 10.98 14.22
C LEU A 570 16.83 11.89 13.03
N THR A 571 18.09 11.89 12.60
CA THR A 571 18.57 12.88 11.65
C THR A 571 17.94 12.64 10.28
N LEU A 572 17.27 13.67 9.72
CA LEU A 572 16.60 13.60 8.41
C LEU A 572 17.48 12.95 7.34
N LYS A 573 18.81 13.19 7.40
CA LYS A 573 19.82 12.60 6.52
C LYS A 573 19.79 11.07 6.45
N LYS A 574 19.61 10.33 7.56
CA LYS A 574 19.53 8.85 7.52
C LYS A 574 18.24 8.35 6.85
N VAL A 575 17.13 9.08 6.99
CA VAL A 575 15.88 8.79 6.28
C VAL A 575 16.03 9.13 4.80
N MET A 576 16.66 10.26 4.48
CA MET A 576 16.98 10.70 3.13
C MET A 576 17.89 9.71 2.39
N ASP A 577 18.92 9.17 3.06
CA ASP A 577 19.85 8.20 2.46
C ASP A 577 19.17 6.84 2.20
N LEU A 578 18.20 6.42 3.04
CA LEU A 578 17.36 5.25 2.78
C LEU A 578 16.36 5.49 1.64
N VAL A 579 15.74 6.67 1.59
CA VAL A 579 14.83 7.08 0.50
C VAL A 579 15.60 7.21 -0.83
N ASN A 580 16.84 7.71 -0.82
CA ASN A 580 17.69 7.79 -2.01
C ASN A 580 18.11 6.41 -2.52
N LYS A 581 18.46 5.45 -1.64
CA LYS A 581 18.73 4.07 -2.07
C LYS A 581 17.49 3.37 -2.64
N ASN A 582 16.31 3.66 -2.08
CA ASN A 582 15.05 3.24 -2.69
C ASN A 582 14.76 4.00 -4.01
N SER A 583 15.27 5.23 -4.16
CA SER A 583 15.17 5.98 -5.42
C SER A 583 15.92 5.27 -6.55
N ASP A 584 17.14 4.78 -6.33
CA ASP A 584 17.88 4.03 -7.38
C ASP A 584 17.13 2.76 -7.82
N HIS A 585 16.58 1.99 -6.86
CA HIS A 585 15.79 0.80 -7.16
C HIS A 585 14.46 1.13 -7.84
N ALA A 586 13.82 2.24 -7.46
CA ALA A 586 12.62 2.76 -8.12
C ALA A 586 12.93 3.29 -9.52
N GLN A 587 14.07 3.97 -9.72
CA GLN A 587 14.55 4.47 -11.01
C GLN A 587 14.77 3.30 -11.98
N GLN A 588 15.49 2.26 -11.54
CA GLN A 588 15.71 1.03 -12.30
C GLN A 588 14.38 0.34 -12.67
N THR A 589 13.43 0.29 -11.73
CA THR A 589 12.10 -0.28 -11.95
C THR A 589 11.26 0.57 -12.92
N GLN A 590 11.34 1.91 -12.84
CA GLN A 590 10.66 2.82 -13.75
C GLN A 590 11.27 2.78 -15.16
N ASP A 591 12.59 2.76 -15.31
CA ASP A 591 13.26 2.63 -16.61
C ASP A 591 13.03 1.25 -17.26
N MET A 592 12.96 0.18 -16.46
CA MET A 592 12.53 -1.13 -16.94
C MET A 592 11.07 -1.11 -17.42
N ASN A 593 10.15 -0.50 -16.66
CA ASN A 593 8.77 -0.30 -17.08
C ASN A 593 8.64 0.60 -18.32
N LYS A 594 9.49 1.62 -18.45
CA LYS A 594 9.54 2.55 -19.59
C LYS A 594 10.05 1.85 -20.86
N LYS A 595 11.06 0.98 -20.73
CA LYS A 595 11.51 0.08 -21.82
C LYS A 595 10.46 -0.95 -22.19
N LEU A 596 9.76 -1.54 -21.22
CA LEU A 596 8.64 -2.46 -21.49
C LEU A 596 7.49 -1.75 -22.22
N ARG A 597 7.12 -0.52 -21.80
CA ARG A 597 6.11 0.29 -22.50
C ARG A 597 6.54 0.63 -23.93
N GLY A 598 7.77 1.13 -24.13
CA GLY A 598 8.29 1.41 -25.46
C GLY A 598 8.34 0.16 -26.36
N MET A 599 8.74 -1.00 -25.82
CA MET A 599 8.76 -2.27 -26.55
C MET A 599 7.34 -2.77 -26.88
N LEU A 600 6.36 -2.56 -26.00
CA LEU A 600 4.95 -2.86 -26.25
C LEU A 600 4.34 -1.90 -27.27
N GLU A 601 4.64 -0.61 -27.21
CA GLU A 601 4.22 0.41 -28.18
C GLU A 601 4.82 0.14 -29.58
N GLU A 602 6.10 -0.23 -29.65
CA GLU A 602 6.77 -0.67 -30.88
C GLU A 602 6.19 -1.98 -31.43
N THR A 603 5.86 -2.93 -30.55
CA THR A 603 5.24 -4.21 -30.93
C THR A 603 3.78 -4.03 -31.37
N LEU A 604 3.03 -3.12 -30.75
CA LEU A 604 1.66 -2.77 -31.12
C LEU A 604 1.62 -2.00 -32.45
N THR A 605 2.51 -1.02 -32.65
CA THR A 605 2.62 -0.33 -33.93
C THR A 605 3.09 -1.26 -35.05
N LYS A 606 4.03 -2.18 -34.79
CA LYS A 606 4.40 -3.25 -35.75
C LYS A 606 3.23 -4.17 -36.08
N ASN A 607 2.45 -4.61 -35.08
CA ASN A 607 1.24 -5.41 -35.30
C ASN A 607 0.17 -4.63 -36.08
N MET A 608 -0.01 -3.33 -35.80
CA MET A 608 -0.94 -2.47 -36.55
C MET A 608 -0.54 -2.36 -38.03
N HIS A 609 0.75 -2.15 -38.33
CA HIS A 609 1.23 -2.15 -39.71
C HIS A 609 1.11 -3.54 -40.36
N LEU A 610 1.41 -4.62 -39.64
CA LEU A 610 1.20 -6.00 -40.13
C LEU A 610 -0.28 -6.28 -40.42
N GLN A 611 -1.20 -5.81 -39.57
CA GLN A 611 -2.64 -5.95 -39.77
C GLN A 611 -3.12 -5.12 -40.97
N GLN A 612 -2.63 -3.89 -41.14
CA GLN A 612 -2.88 -3.08 -42.33
C GLN A 612 -2.31 -3.73 -43.60
N HIS A 613 -1.11 -4.34 -43.54
CA HIS A 613 -0.51 -5.05 -44.67
C HIS A 613 -1.32 -6.33 -45.00
N LEU A 614 -1.77 -7.08 -44.00
CA LEU A 614 -2.65 -8.25 -44.17
C LEU A 614 -4.01 -7.83 -44.74
N GLU A 615 -4.56 -6.69 -44.31
CA GLU A 615 -5.81 -6.15 -44.84
C GLU A 615 -5.66 -5.65 -46.28
N LEU A 616 -4.57 -4.94 -46.62
CA LEU A 616 -4.25 -4.56 -48.00
C LEU A 616 -4.04 -5.78 -48.90
N MET A 617 -3.32 -6.81 -48.43
CA MET A 617 -3.18 -8.07 -49.16
C MET A 617 -4.50 -8.82 -49.29
N SER A 618 -5.36 -8.80 -48.27
CA SER A 618 -6.71 -9.37 -48.32
C SER A 618 -7.60 -8.64 -49.33
N GLN A 619 -7.58 -7.30 -49.33
CA GLN A 619 -8.28 -6.47 -50.30
C GLN A 619 -7.77 -6.73 -51.73
N GLU A 620 -6.45 -6.89 -51.93
CA GLU A 620 -5.87 -7.24 -53.23
C GLU A 620 -6.23 -8.67 -53.66
N ILE A 621 -6.22 -9.65 -52.76
CA ILE A 621 -6.72 -11.02 -53.03
C ILE A 621 -8.20 -10.98 -53.41
N VAL A 622 -9.02 -10.19 -52.73
CA VAL A 622 -10.44 -10.00 -53.06
C VAL A 622 -10.61 -9.27 -54.39
N ARG A 623 -9.75 -8.31 -54.74
CA ARG A 623 -9.75 -7.60 -56.03
C ARG A 623 -9.35 -8.52 -57.18
N LEU A 624 -8.36 -9.37 -56.98
CA LEU A 624 -7.92 -10.40 -57.93
C LEU A 624 -8.96 -11.52 -58.07
N SER A 625 -9.63 -11.91 -56.98
CA SER A 625 -10.73 -12.89 -56.97
C SER A 625 -12.00 -12.37 -57.65
N LYS A 626 -12.30 -11.07 -57.52
CA LYS A 626 -13.41 -10.40 -58.22
C LYS A 626 -13.12 -10.08 -59.69
N ARG A 627 -11.91 -10.35 -60.21
CA ARG A 627 -11.59 -10.23 -61.64
C ARG A 627 -12.17 -11.44 -62.38
N PRO A 628 -13.07 -11.26 -63.36
CA PRO A 628 -13.73 -12.38 -64.03
C PRO A 628 -12.72 -13.28 -64.74
N SER A 629 -12.82 -14.59 -64.48
CA SER A 629 -11.93 -15.62 -65.01
C SER A 629 -12.25 -15.94 -66.47
N THR A 630 -11.60 -15.25 -67.39
CA THR A 630 -11.54 -15.65 -68.80
C THR A 630 -10.79 -16.99 -68.92
N PRO A 631 -11.41 -18.05 -69.46
CA PRO A 631 -10.73 -19.35 -69.64
C PRO A 631 -9.81 -19.36 -70.87
N VAL A 632 -9.21 -20.52 -71.14
CA VAL A 632 -8.53 -20.95 -72.38
C VAL A 632 -6.99 -20.76 -72.47
N SER A 633 -6.31 -21.88 -72.21
CA SER A 633 -5.18 -22.47 -72.94
C SER A 633 -3.74 -21.91 -72.89
N ARG A 634 -2.84 -22.91 -72.81
CA ARG A 634 -1.44 -22.99 -73.24
C ARG A 634 -1.19 -22.31 -74.61
N THR A 635 -0.05 -21.61 -74.80
CA THR A 635 1.15 -22.10 -75.53
C THR A 635 2.25 -21.03 -75.72
N SER A 636 3.50 -21.48 -75.84
CA SER A 636 4.67 -20.89 -76.55
C SER A 636 4.91 -19.36 -76.67
N VAL A 637 6.07 -18.96 -76.15
CA VAL A 637 6.93 -17.79 -76.47
C VAL A 637 7.80 -18.11 -77.72
N PRO A 638 8.46 -17.19 -78.48
CA PRO A 638 8.38 -15.70 -78.60
C PRO A 638 8.05 -15.20 -80.05
N ASP A 639 7.99 -13.89 -80.31
CA ASP A 639 9.08 -13.11 -80.98
C ASP A 639 8.85 -11.57 -80.96
N ARG A 640 9.84 -10.79 -81.43
CA ARG A 640 9.97 -9.32 -81.54
C ARG A 640 10.09 -8.96 -83.07
N PRO A 641 10.61 -7.79 -83.54
CA PRO A 641 10.90 -6.46 -82.97
C PRO A 641 10.33 -5.29 -83.84
N VAL A 642 10.99 -4.11 -83.85
CA VAL A 642 10.95 -3.03 -84.90
C VAL A 642 9.76 -2.04 -84.81
N LYS A 643 9.90 -0.69 -84.81
CA LYS A 643 11.07 0.24 -84.87
C LYS A 643 10.69 1.66 -84.33
N GLU A 644 11.71 2.53 -84.16
CA GLU A 644 11.76 4.03 -84.28
C GLU A 644 10.51 4.92 -84.02
N SER A 645 10.59 6.11 -83.39
CA SER A 645 11.62 7.17 -83.53
C SER A 645 11.72 8.15 -82.34
N THR A 646 12.80 8.95 -82.31
CA THR A 646 13.09 10.10 -81.41
C THR A 646 13.45 11.35 -82.29
N PRO A 647 14.01 12.51 -81.84
CA PRO A 647 14.24 13.10 -80.49
C PRO A 647 13.70 14.58 -80.33
N PRO A 648 14.45 15.70 -80.04
CA PRO A 648 14.49 16.31 -78.69
C PRO A 648 14.45 17.87 -78.55
N THR A 649 14.63 18.35 -77.30
CA THR A 649 15.37 19.59 -76.86
C THR A 649 14.66 20.96 -76.79
N SER A 650 14.66 21.57 -75.58
CA SER A 650 15.29 22.89 -75.28
C SER A 650 15.12 23.31 -73.79
N LEU A 651 15.78 24.40 -73.37
CA LEU A 651 15.98 24.87 -71.98
C LEU A 651 15.39 26.27 -71.73
N SER A 652 14.90 26.55 -70.51
CA SER A 652 14.88 27.87 -69.79
C SER A 652 13.98 27.73 -68.53
N LEU A 653 14.37 27.87 -67.25
CA LEU A 653 15.07 28.92 -66.48
C LEU A 653 14.13 30.00 -65.84
N ALA A 654 13.67 29.74 -64.60
CA ALA A 654 13.24 30.72 -63.58
C ALA A 654 13.15 29.96 -62.21
N SER A 655 13.99 30.25 -61.21
CA SER A 655 13.85 31.31 -60.19
C SER A 655 12.59 31.22 -59.30
N THR A 656 12.74 30.71 -58.07
CA THR A 656 12.64 31.51 -56.81
C THR A 656 13.07 30.63 -55.61
N THR A 657 13.75 31.22 -54.62
CA THR A 657 14.32 30.55 -53.44
C THR A 657 13.71 31.03 -52.13
N ALA A 658 13.58 30.11 -51.15
CA ALA A 658 13.74 30.41 -49.72
C ALA A 658 13.89 29.10 -48.90
N VAL A 659 14.83 29.07 -47.95
CA VAL A 659 15.00 28.04 -46.90
C VAL A 659 15.33 28.78 -45.60
N PRO A 660 14.77 28.42 -44.43
CA PRO A 660 14.96 29.18 -43.19
C PRO A 660 16.17 28.73 -42.36
N THR A 661 16.86 29.70 -41.75
CA THR A 661 17.75 29.50 -40.58
C THR A 661 17.69 30.73 -39.65
N PRO A 662 17.82 30.56 -38.32
CA PRO A 662 17.94 31.66 -37.36
C PRO A 662 19.41 32.07 -37.10
N PRO A 663 19.68 33.31 -36.63
CA PRO A 663 21.00 33.74 -36.19
C PRO A 663 21.29 33.42 -34.71
N THR A 664 22.58 33.45 -34.35
CA THR A 664 23.14 33.08 -33.04
C THR A 664 23.63 34.28 -32.22
N ASP A 665 23.70 34.06 -30.89
CA ASP A 665 24.67 34.55 -29.90
C ASP A 665 25.63 35.72 -30.22
N SER A 666 25.71 36.68 -29.28
CA SER A 666 26.94 37.36 -28.85
C SER A 666 26.69 38.28 -27.63
N ILE A 667 27.60 38.50 -26.66
CA ILE A 667 28.74 37.74 -26.12
C ILE A 667 29.29 38.51 -24.87
N ASN A 668 30.08 37.86 -23.98
CA ASN A 668 30.99 38.49 -22.97
C ASN A 668 30.40 39.25 -21.74
N ILE A 669 31.09 39.37 -20.58
CA ILE A 669 32.18 38.55 -19.96
C ILE A 669 32.37 38.93 -18.46
N ASN A 670 33.10 38.09 -17.72
CA ASN A 670 33.70 38.26 -16.38
C ASN A 670 32.74 38.39 -15.16
N ASP A 671 33.14 38.14 -13.89
CA ASP A 671 34.17 37.29 -13.22
C ASP A 671 34.66 37.99 -11.93
N ASN A 672 34.88 37.20 -10.86
CA ASN A 672 35.56 37.49 -9.58
C ASN A 672 35.10 38.68 -8.70
N GLY A 673 34.98 38.42 -7.39
CA GLY A 673 34.81 39.47 -6.36
C GLY A 673 34.35 38.93 -5.00
N SER A 674 35.24 38.93 -4.00
CA SER A 674 34.94 38.53 -2.61
C SER A 674 35.26 39.65 -1.62
N SER A 675 34.41 39.87 -0.62
CA SER A 675 34.76 40.60 0.62
C SER A 675 33.65 40.55 1.68
N ASP A 676 34.02 40.31 2.94
CA ASP A 676 33.16 40.48 4.14
C ASP A 676 33.05 41.95 4.58
N ARG A 677 31.90 42.35 5.19
CA ARG A 677 31.77 42.94 6.56
C ARG A 677 30.54 43.85 6.78
N ASP A 678 29.95 43.70 7.97
CA ASP A 678 29.41 44.72 8.92
C ASP A 678 28.88 46.07 8.37
N SER A 679 27.70 46.57 8.75
CA SER A 679 27.23 46.71 10.15
C SER A 679 25.81 47.28 10.32
N SER A 680 25.12 46.78 11.38
CA SER A 680 24.24 47.47 12.36
C SER A 680 22.91 48.20 11.99
N VAL A 681 22.12 48.44 13.07
CA VAL A 681 20.87 49.25 13.22
C VAL A 681 19.56 48.62 12.71
N ALA A 682 18.45 48.54 13.47
CA ALA A 682 18.22 48.59 14.93
C ALA A 682 16.78 48.12 15.28
N SER A 683 16.54 47.87 16.58
CA SER A 683 15.27 47.93 17.33
C SER A 683 14.09 47.01 16.97
N ASP A 684 13.75 46.18 17.97
CA ASP A 684 12.45 46.07 18.66
C ASP A 684 11.21 46.71 18.00
N ASP A 685 10.08 45.99 18.08
CA ASP A 685 8.81 46.64 18.40
C ASP A 685 7.96 45.76 19.33
N ASN A 686 7.08 46.40 20.10
CA ASN A 686 6.33 45.83 21.23
C ASN A 686 4.82 46.07 21.01
N PHE A 687 3.93 45.20 21.51
CA PHE A 687 2.49 45.51 21.42
C PHE A 687 1.65 45.04 22.60
N GLU A 688 0.70 45.89 22.99
CA GLU A 688 -0.10 45.76 24.21
C GLU A 688 -1.49 45.14 23.97
N VAL A 689 -1.91 44.33 24.95
CA VAL A 689 -3.19 44.42 25.70
C VAL A 689 -4.38 45.14 25.04
N ILE A 690 -5.57 44.48 25.00
CA ILE A 690 -6.85 45.00 25.57
C ILE A 690 -8.04 44.01 25.46
N SER A 691 -8.71 43.82 26.61
CA SER A 691 -10.10 43.41 26.91
C SER A 691 -10.80 42.16 26.31
N SER A 692 -11.29 41.33 27.24
CA SER A 692 -12.45 40.39 27.21
C SER A 692 -13.82 41.17 27.25
N PRO A 693 -15.03 40.62 27.54
CA PRO A 693 -15.47 39.28 28.03
C PRO A 693 -16.76 38.76 27.30
N PRO A 694 -17.72 38.03 27.93
CA PRO A 694 -17.68 36.70 28.58
C PRO A 694 -18.65 35.66 27.96
N VAL A 695 -18.51 34.37 28.31
CA VAL A 695 -19.63 33.39 28.38
C VAL A 695 -19.42 32.47 29.59
N ASP A 696 -20.54 32.06 30.17
CA ASP A 696 -20.82 31.31 31.40
C ASP A 696 -20.03 30.00 31.62
N GLU A 697 -19.83 29.65 32.90
CA GLU A 697 -19.91 28.26 33.37
C GLU A 697 -20.60 28.22 34.75
N ASP A 698 -21.30 27.11 35.02
CA ASP A 698 -22.20 26.90 36.17
C ASP A 698 -21.48 26.16 37.34
N VAL A 699 -22.24 25.71 38.35
CA VAL A 699 -21.88 24.63 39.32
C VAL A 699 -21.16 25.01 40.63
N LEU A 700 -21.97 25.17 41.70
CA LEU A 700 -21.74 24.78 43.13
C LEU A 700 -20.56 25.45 43.91
N ASP A 701 -20.57 25.54 45.25
CA ASP A 701 -21.40 24.87 46.26
C ASP A 701 -21.70 25.74 47.52
N ILE A 702 -22.59 25.21 48.37
CA ILE A 702 -23.11 25.67 49.67
C ILE A 702 -22.09 26.37 50.62
N SER A 703 -22.48 27.51 51.22
CA SER A 703 -22.54 27.66 52.71
C SER A 703 -23.13 28.98 53.25
N ASP A 704 -23.94 28.81 54.31
CA ASP A 704 -24.23 29.68 55.46
C ASP A 704 -24.66 31.18 55.37
N SER A 705 -25.91 31.38 55.84
CA SER A 705 -26.24 32.17 57.06
C SER A 705 -26.74 33.64 56.99
N MET A 706 -27.84 33.85 57.72
CA MET A 706 -28.28 35.03 58.47
C MET A 706 -28.69 36.37 57.79
N ASP A 707 -30.03 36.49 57.69
CA ASP A 707 -30.85 37.47 58.45
C ASP A 707 -31.04 38.95 58.03
N SER A 708 -32.18 39.49 58.48
CA SER A 708 -32.69 40.89 58.36
C SER A 708 -32.99 41.41 56.93
N HIS A 709 -34.22 41.80 56.56
CA HIS A 709 -35.13 42.84 57.10
C HIS A 709 -34.72 44.29 56.80
N SER A 710 -35.04 44.77 55.59
CA SER A 710 -35.92 45.94 55.34
C SER A 710 -36.37 45.97 53.87
#